data_AF-A0A1Z8WTW2-F1
#
_entry.id   AF-A0A1Z8WTW2-F1
#
_cell.length_a   1.000
_cell.length_b   1.000
_cell.length_c   1.000
_cell.angle_alpha   90.00
_cell.angle_beta   90.00
_cell.angle_gamma   90.00
#
_symmetry.space_group_name_H-M   'P 1'
#
loop_
_entity.id
_entity.type
_entity.pdbx_description
1 polymer ?
#
loop_
_entity_poly.entity_id
_entity_poly.type
_entity_poly.pdbx_seq_one_letter_code
_entity_poly.pdbx_strand_id
1 'polypeptide(L)'
;MLRLYPIGLRTPLAIMLFVGFVNETIANNQDTLLSRVRQLTFEGRRSGEGYYNSDGSKLIFQSEREAGNPFYQIYTIDFKTGHTVRVSPGFGKTTCAFFHPSGQNVLFASTHHDLRAKAKQKAELEFRATGKQRRYSWDYDETMDIFTADNNGGNLRQLTTAKGYDAEAGFSPNGKKIVFSSTRSAYVNDLTEEEEKLRDIDLSYFGEIYIMNADGSEQVRLTQSPGYDGGPFFSPNGQRIVWRRFNKSGSVAEIHTMKLDGSDVRKITSFKSMSWAPYFHPSGEYIIFASNKLGFSNFELYLVDSLGLCEPIRVTERVGFDGLPVFSPNGLQLCWTSNATSEKQSQLFLAKWNHQAALSILSRSPKREIELDKRSSIVLKDNIKKHVEFLASDKLEGRRTGSEGIRKAAKYIREQLLASGLKPLGSKDGSYEHNFEFTGGVELDKPNNQMILRGHTGEDHTFDLDKDFRPLAFSANGQIEGEVIFAGYGLTKPGKLGVGYNSYGDLNVKDKIVMVLRYVPEEISVDRRQELNRYAGLRYKALIARNNGAKALLVVTGPNSPNAGKLANLNFDISMAGAGMPVISISGEIGNSLVQFYGKSLKELQTSLDKENPHAVHGLSLPGIVLNIKTKIKRIRKKGSNIIALLPPSSEAASKINSEYVMLGAHYDHLGRGETGGFGIKGEEGLIHNGADDNASGVAALLEMADQLANRQKTKPQEFERGLIFSFWSGEELGLIGSARYAAKPTVDLKQLVAYLNFDMIGRLRNNKLTLQGVGSSTNWKKLIERRNVLAGFDLTLQQDPYLPTDTTSFYPKGIPVLAWFTGSHKEYHRPADDPDTLNYEGIERITQFASNMVQDLISDSVRPDYVKVKKSDQGGSRDAIRVYLGTIPDYASEDIKGVLLSGVRGGGPADKAGIKAGDIIVHFAGKEITNIYDYTYALDAVKAGKSVEMEVLRKGKRIKINVTPGTR
;
A
#
# COMPACT_ATOMS: atom_id res chain seq x y z
N MET A 1 -64.66 15.36 -38.45
CA MET A 1 -64.03 15.96 -39.64
C MET A 1 -63.50 17.34 -39.26
N LEU A 2 -62.22 17.56 -39.54
CA LEU A 2 -61.51 18.84 -39.77
C LEU A 2 -61.46 19.94 -38.68
N ARG A 3 -60.24 20.02 -38.15
CA ARG A 3 -59.49 21.13 -37.54
C ARG A 3 -59.80 22.54 -38.06
N LEU A 4 -59.60 23.53 -37.18
CA LEU A 4 -58.78 24.73 -37.39
C LEU A 4 -58.36 25.33 -36.03
N TYR A 5 -57.09 25.69 -35.89
CA TYR A 5 -56.53 26.48 -34.77
C TYR A 5 -56.96 27.95 -34.89
N PRO A 6 -56.97 28.73 -33.78
CA PRO A 6 -55.91 29.73 -33.62
C PRO A 6 -55.45 30.05 -32.18
N ILE A 7 -54.35 30.78 -32.16
CA ILE A 7 -53.52 31.42 -31.14
C ILE A 7 -54.28 32.12 -29.99
N GLY A 8 -53.70 32.12 -28.78
CA GLY A 8 -53.91 33.19 -27.78
C GLY A 8 -53.83 32.80 -26.31
N LEU A 9 -52.79 33.30 -25.62
CA LEU A 9 -52.44 33.22 -24.19
C LEU A 9 -53.60 33.08 -23.17
N ARG A 10 -53.42 32.18 -22.17
CA ARG A 10 -53.73 32.41 -20.75
C ARG A 10 -52.85 31.57 -19.81
N THR A 11 -52.15 32.23 -18.89
CA THR A 11 -51.65 31.73 -17.59
C THR A 11 -52.82 31.25 -16.70
N PRO A 12 -52.63 30.31 -15.75
CA PRO A 12 -52.14 30.69 -14.41
C PRO A 12 -51.27 29.67 -13.65
N LEU A 13 -50.31 30.24 -12.90
CA LEU A 13 -49.97 29.96 -11.50
C LEU A 13 -49.84 28.49 -11.02
N ALA A 14 -48.59 28.04 -10.82
CA ALA A 14 -48.26 26.96 -9.88
C ALA A 14 -46.94 27.26 -9.15
N ILE A 15 -47.10 27.75 -7.92
CA ILE A 15 -46.34 27.49 -6.69
C ILE A 15 -44.83 27.24 -6.83
N MET A 16 -44.07 28.25 -6.37
CA MET A 16 -42.64 28.20 -6.07
C MET A 16 -42.30 27.09 -5.05
N LEU A 17 -41.39 26.21 -5.45
CA LEU A 17 -40.52 25.44 -4.55
C LEU A 17 -39.09 25.90 -4.83
N PHE A 18 -38.52 26.65 -3.89
CA PHE A 18 -37.14 27.12 -3.92
C PHE A 18 -36.20 25.92 -3.78
N VAL A 19 -35.74 25.37 -4.90
CA VAL A 19 -34.51 24.58 -4.95
C VAL A 19 -33.41 25.56 -5.31
N GLY A 20 -32.54 25.86 -4.35
CA GLY A 20 -31.32 26.62 -4.60
C GLY A 20 -30.47 25.87 -5.63
N PHE A 21 -30.47 26.34 -6.87
CA PHE A 21 -29.42 26.04 -7.82
C PHE A 21 -28.13 26.63 -7.27
N VAL A 22 -27.29 25.79 -6.68
CA VAL A 22 -25.85 26.06 -6.67
C VAL A 22 -25.42 25.87 -8.12
N ASN A 23 -25.34 26.99 -8.85
CA ASN A 23 -24.58 27.07 -10.08
C ASN A 23 -23.12 26.80 -9.70
N GLU A 24 -22.68 25.54 -9.72
CA GLU A 24 -21.26 25.23 -9.88
C GLU A 24 -20.86 25.80 -11.24
N THR A 25 -20.20 26.95 -11.21
CA THR A 25 -19.47 27.47 -12.34
C THR A 25 -18.46 26.38 -12.71
N ILE A 26 -18.62 25.74 -13.86
CA ILE A 26 -17.64 24.79 -14.39
C ILE A 26 -16.32 25.57 -14.44
N ALA A 27 -15.40 25.25 -13.54
CA ALA A 27 -14.12 25.91 -13.49
C ALA A 27 -13.41 25.74 -14.83
N ASN A 28 -12.97 26.84 -15.44
CA ASN A 28 -12.23 26.84 -16.69
C ASN A 28 -10.92 26.07 -16.48
N ASN A 29 -10.74 24.96 -17.22
CA ASN A 29 -9.53 24.14 -17.10
C ASN A 29 -8.28 24.94 -17.49
N GLN A 30 -8.41 25.88 -18.44
CA GLN A 30 -7.30 26.70 -18.91
C GLN A 30 -6.69 27.53 -17.77
N ASP A 31 -7.51 28.21 -16.98
CA ASP A 31 -7.04 29.09 -15.88
C ASP A 31 -6.48 28.30 -14.69
N THR A 32 -6.86 27.02 -14.61
CA THR A 32 -6.35 26.09 -13.60
C THR A 32 -4.99 25.50 -13.99
N LEU A 33 -4.83 25.20 -15.28
CA LEU A 33 -3.65 24.54 -15.85
C LEU A 33 -2.54 25.52 -16.26
N LEU A 34 -2.92 26.69 -16.77
CA LEU A 34 -2.05 27.70 -17.31
C LEU A 34 -2.13 28.99 -16.48
N SER A 35 -0.97 29.52 -16.11
CA SER A 35 -0.88 30.86 -15.55
C SER A 35 0.27 31.64 -16.18
N ARG A 36 0.17 32.97 -16.15
CA ARG A 36 1.18 33.88 -16.74
C ARG A 36 1.45 33.58 -18.23
N VAL A 37 0.39 33.31 -18.98
CA VAL A 37 0.46 33.13 -20.44
C VAL A 37 1.01 34.41 -21.08
N ARG A 38 2.02 34.29 -21.93
CA ARG A 38 2.62 35.41 -22.68
C ARG A 38 3.15 34.96 -24.04
N GLN A 39 3.11 35.85 -25.02
CA GLN A 39 3.84 35.68 -26.28
C GLN A 39 5.36 35.81 -26.04
N LEU A 40 6.14 34.95 -26.68
CA LEU A 40 7.61 34.92 -26.61
C LEU A 40 8.25 35.58 -27.83
N THR A 41 7.77 35.27 -29.03
CA THR A 41 8.36 35.76 -30.29
C THR A 41 7.49 36.84 -30.93
N PHE A 42 8.12 37.95 -31.33
CA PHE A 42 7.44 39.08 -31.98
C PHE A 42 8.08 39.44 -33.32
N GLU A 43 9.35 39.11 -33.50
CA GLU A 43 10.10 39.34 -34.73
C GLU A 43 9.79 38.27 -35.78
N GLY A 44 9.61 38.72 -37.02
CA GLY A 44 9.32 37.86 -38.16
C GLY A 44 7.84 37.57 -38.36
N ARG A 45 7.52 37.16 -39.58
CA ARG A 45 6.14 36.91 -40.04
C ARG A 45 5.45 35.77 -39.28
N ARG A 46 6.22 34.79 -38.83
CA ARG A 46 5.71 33.65 -38.06
C ARG A 46 6.86 32.89 -37.40
N SER A 47 6.57 32.32 -36.25
CA SER A 47 7.46 31.43 -35.52
C SER A 47 6.67 30.27 -34.92
N GLY A 48 7.31 29.12 -34.74
CA GLY A 48 6.68 27.96 -34.13
C GLY A 48 7.69 26.90 -33.73
N GLU A 49 7.17 25.77 -33.25
CA GLU A 49 7.96 24.55 -33.00
C GLU A 49 9.17 24.78 -32.07
N GLY A 50 8.89 25.15 -30.81
CA GLY A 50 9.93 25.48 -29.83
C GLY A 50 10.28 24.34 -28.89
N TYR A 51 11.55 23.93 -28.82
CA TYR A 51 12.05 22.88 -27.93
C TYR A 51 13.12 23.38 -26.96
N TYR A 52 13.02 22.97 -25.70
CA TYR A 52 13.98 23.37 -24.68
C TYR A 52 15.29 22.59 -24.78
N ASN A 53 16.40 23.20 -24.38
CA ASN A 53 17.60 22.45 -24.04
C ASN A 53 17.44 21.73 -22.68
N SER A 54 18.39 20.87 -22.32
CA SER A 54 18.28 19.98 -21.16
C SER A 54 18.12 20.67 -19.80
N ASP A 55 18.69 21.88 -19.62
CA ASP A 55 18.53 22.68 -18.39
C ASP A 55 17.38 23.70 -18.44
N GLY A 56 16.72 23.83 -19.59
CA GLY A 56 15.60 24.76 -19.81
C GLY A 56 16.01 26.24 -19.91
N SER A 57 17.30 26.56 -20.00
CA SER A 57 17.79 27.94 -20.15
C SER A 57 17.66 28.49 -21.58
N LYS A 58 17.51 27.62 -22.58
CA LYS A 58 17.38 27.98 -24.00
C LYS A 58 16.23 27.27 -24.68
N LEU A 59 15.75 27.86 -25.77
CA LEU A 59 14.77 27.27 -26.67
C LEU A 59 15.29 27.31 -28.10
N ILE A 60 15.19 26.20 -28.84
CA ILE A 60 15.44 26.13 -30.28
C ILE A 60 14.10 26.12 -31.01
N PHE A 61 13.97 26.88 -32.08
CA PHE A 61 12.70 27.07 -32.75
C PHE A 61 12.85 27.50 -34.21
N GLN A 62 11.78 27.37 -34.98
CA GLN A 62 11.75 27.83 -36.37
C GLN A 62 11.07 29.20 -36.50
N SER A 63 11.63 30.06 -37.36
CA SER A 63 11.08 31.39 -37.60
C SER A 63 11.34 31.90 -39.02
N GLU A 64 10.34 32.56 -39.59
CA GLU A 64 10.42 33.27 -40.85
C GLU A 64 10.61 34.76 -40.54
N ARG A 65 11.87 35.16 -40.30
CA ARG A 65 12.21 36.51 -39.81
C ARG A 65 13.22 37.28 -40.63
N GLU A 66 13.81 36.68 -41.65
CA GLU A 66 14.81 37.33 -42.50
C GLU A 66 14.16 37.86 -43.78
N ALA A 67 14.30 39.16 -44.05
CA ALA A 67 13.71 39.77 -45.24
C ALA A 67 14.16 39.12 -46.57
N GLY A 68 15.40 38.61 -46.62
CA GLY A 68 15.95 37.93 -47.79
C GLY A 68 15.59 36.44 -47.92
N ASN A 69 14.86 35.86 -46.94
CA ASN A 69 14.53 34.44 -46.92
C ASN A 69 13.03 34.23 -46.62
N PRO A 70 12.25 33.74 -47.60
CA PRO A 70 10.83 33.46 -47.43
C PRO A 70 10.53 32.15 -46.67
N PHE A 71 11.55 31.38 -46.29
CA PHE A 71 11.40 30.08 -45.63
C PHE A 71 11.78 30.14 -44.15
N TYR A 72 11.24 29.21 -43.37
CA TYR A 72 11.67 29.00 -41.99
C TYR A 72 13.18 28.72 -41.91
N GLN A 73 13.81 29.38 -40.95
CA GLN A 73 15.17 29.10 -40.49
C GLN A 73 15.14 28.74 -39.00
N ILE A 74 16.18 28.08 -38.52
CA ILE A 74 16.27 27.59 -37.14
C ILE A 74 17.09 28.56 -36.30
N TYR A 75 16.55 28.92 -35.15
CA TYR A 75 17.13 29.85 -34.19
C TYR A 75 17.15 29.24 -32.80
N THR A 76 18.10 29.67 -31.98
CA THR A 76 18.09 29.46 -30.53
C THR A 76 17.86 30.79 -29.83
N ILE A 77 17.08 30.81 -28.75
CA ILE A 77 16.93 31.95 -27.86
C ILE A 77 17.36 31.56 -26.44
N ASP A 78 18.17 32.40 -25.82
CA ASP A 78 18.60 32.24 -24.43
C ASP A 78 17.67 33.04 -23.50
N PHE A 79 17.02 32.38 -22.55
CA PHE A 79 16.02 33.03 -21.68
C PHE A 79 16.63 33.98 -20.65
N LYS A 80 17.92 33.85 -20.35
CA LYS A 80 18.60 34.75 -19.41
C LYS A 80 18.97 36.06 -20.07
N THR A 81 19.43 36.02 -21.32
CA THR A 81 19.94 37.19 -22.06
C THR A 81 18.94 37.75 -23.08
N GLY A 82 17.97 36.96 -23.52
CA GLY A 82 17.09 37.25 -24.65
C GLY A 82 17.78 37.15 -26.02
N HIS A 83 19.07 36.79 -26.07
CA HIS A 83 19.83 36.75 -27.30
C HIS A 83 19.35 35.61 -28.20
N THR A 84 19.10 35.93 -29.47
CA THR A 84 18.64 34.97 -30.48
C THR A 84 19.73 34.77 -31.54
N VAL A 85 20.06 33.52 -31.85
CA VAL A 85 21.12 33.15 -32.80
C VAL A 85 20.57 32.17 -33.84
N ARG A 86 20.78 32.45 -35.12
CA ARG A 86 20.49 31.48 -36.19
C ARG A 86 21.50 30.35 -36.16
N VAL A 87 21.03 29.11 -36.20
CA VAL A 87 21.88 27.91 -36.24
C VAL A 87 21.79 27.18 -37.58
N SER A 88 20.79 27.50 -38.41
CA SER A 88 20.69 26.99 -39.78
C SER A 88 21.47 27.84 -40.80
N PRO A 89 21.70 27.32 -42.02
CA PRO A 89 22.52 27.99 -43.04
C PRO A 89 22.00 29.34 -43.56
N GLY A 90 20.72 29.67 -43.35
CA GLY A 90 20.13 30.93 -43.81
C GLY A 90 19.53 30.88 -45.22
N PHE A 91 19.51 29.72 -45.87
CA PHE A 91 18.90 29.49 -47.17
C PHE A 91 18.40 28.05 -47.26
N GLY A 92 17.56 27.76 -48.26
CA GLY A 92 16.82 26.50 -48.30
C GLY A 92 15.75 26.45 -47.22
N LYS A 93 14.90 25.42 -47.27
CA LYS A 93 13.89 25.20 -46.23
C LYS A 93 14.52 24.52 -45.02
N THR A 94 13.99 24.79 -43.84
CA THR A 94 14.36 24.08 -42.61
C THR A 94 13.12 23.83 -41.75
N THR A 95 13.18 22.79 -40.91
CA THR A 95 12.11 22.44 -39.97
C THR A 95 12.65 21.54 -38.85
N CYS A 96 11.87 21.35 -37.79
CA CYS A 96 12.04 20.27 -36.80
C CYS A 96 13.43 20.21 -36.18
N ALA A 97 13.76 21.25 -35.40
CA ALA A 97 15.04 21.35 -34.74
C ALA A 97 15.00 20.85 -33.30
N PHE A 98 16.13 20.36 -32.79
CA PHE A 98 16.21 19.83 -31.42
C PHE A 98 17.61 20.00 -30.84
N PHE A 99 17.72 20.19 -29.53
CA PHE A 99 19.03 20.20 -28.85
C PHE A 99 19.50 18.78 -28.57
N HIS A 100 20.79 18.51 -28.77
CA HIS A 100 21.42 17.35 -28.18
C HIS A 100 21.44 17.49 -26.65
N PRO A 101 21.19 16.43 -25.84
CA PRO A 101 21.14 16.53 -24.38
C PRO A 101 22.42 17.06 -23.72
N SER A 102 23.59 16.91 -24.36
CA SER A 102 24.86 17.52 -23.90
C SER A 102 24.86 19.04 -23.98
N GLY A 103 23.91 19.64 -24.71
CA GLY A 103 23.81 21.07 -24.93
C GLY A 103 24.93 21.65 -25.80
N GLN A 104 25.69 20.83 -26.53
CA GLN A 104 26.78 21.31 -27.41
C GLN A 104 26.31 21.47 -28.87
N ASN A 105 25.47 20.54 -29.32
CA ASN A 105 25.03 20.44 -30.71
C ASN A 105 23.51 20.52 -30.80
N VAL A 106 23.04 20.85 -31.99
CA VAL A 106 21.64 20.83 -32.41
C VAL A 106 21.46 19.87 -33.57
N LEU A 107 20.24 19.43 -33.81
CA LEU A 107 19.82 18.85 -35.07
C LEU A 107 18.71 19.68 -35.70
N PHE A 108 18.56 19.60 -37.02
CA PHE A 108 17.43 20.14 -37.77
C PHE A 108 17.37 19.51 -39.18
N ALA A 109 16.21 19.55 -39.82
CA ALA A 109 16.07 19.12 -41.20
C ALA A 109 16.26 20.30 -42.16
N SER A 110 16.87 20.09 -43.34
CA SER A 110 17.09 21.15 -44.32
C SER A 110 17.27 20.68 -45.76
N THR A 111 16.83 21.53 -46.71
CA THR A 111 17.08 21.37 -48.16
C THR A 111 18.23 22.22 -48.68
N HIS A 112 19.03 22.86 -47.83
CA HIS A 112 20.09 23.78 -48.28
C HIS A 112 21.14 23.13 -49.22
N HIS A 113 21.29 21.81 -49.16
CA HIS A 113 22.20 21.07 -50.03
C HIS A 113 21.63 20.84 -51.45
N ASP A 114 20.33 21.07 -51.66
CA ASP A 114 19.72 21.05 -52.99
C ASP A 114 20.33 22.16 -53.87
N LEU A 115 20.89 21.76 -55.01
CA LEU A 115 21.47 22.69 -55.99
C LEU A 115 20.46 23.75 -56.47
N ARG A 116 19.15 23.47 -56.37
CA ARG A 116 18.06 24.37 -56.73
C ARG A 116 17.54 25.21 -55.54
N ALA A 117 18.05 25.04 -54.32
CA ALA A 117 17.53 25.71 -53.12
C ALA A 117 17.44 27.24 -53.27
N LYS A 118 18.51 27.87 -53.78
CA LYS A 118 18.55 29.32 -54.04
C LYS A 118 17.58 29.76 -55.14
N ALA A 119 17.42 28.95 -56.18
CA ALA A 119 16.46 29.22 -57.26
C ALA A 119 15.01 29.12 -56.75
N LYS A 120 14.69 28.09 -55.95
CA LYS A 120 13.40 27.93 -55.27
C LYS A 120 13.11 29.12 -54.34
N GLN A 121 14.11 29.59 -53.60
CA GLN A 121 14.00 30.77 -52.74
C GLN A 121 13.65 32.04 -53.51
N LYS A 122 14.35 32.28 -54.62
CA LYS A 122 14.07 33.41 -55.52
C LYS A 122 12.65 33.32 -56.09
N ALA A 123 12.25 32.16 -56.57
CA ALA A 123 10.91 31.94 -57.14
C ALA A 123 9.78 32.18 -56.12
N GLU A 124 9.99 31.81 -54.85
CA GLU A 124 9.00 32.07 -53.79
C GLU A 124 8.89 33.57 -53.47
N LEU A 125 10.01 34.30 -53.42
CA LEU A 125 9.99 35.76 -53.24
C LEU A 125 9.27 36.46 -54.40
N GLU A 126 9.57 36.07 -55.64
CA GLU A 126 8.89 36.57 -56.84
C GLU A 126 7.40 36.25 -56.82
N PHE A 127 7.03 35.02 -56.43
CA PHE A 127 5.63 34.63 -56.28
C PHE A 127 4.91 35.50 -55.23
N ARG A 128 5.50 35.71 -54.05
CA ARG A 128 4.93 36.57 -53.00
C ARG A 128 4.79 38.02 -53.43
N ALA A 129 5.74 38.54 -54.22
CA ALA A 129 5.66 39.89 -54.77
C ALA A 129 4.45 40.10 -55.69
N THR A 130 3.89 39.02 -56.26
CA THR A 130 2.63 39.11 -57.04
C THR A 130 1.37 39.35 -56.21
N GLY A 131 1.46 39.24 -54.87
CA GLY A 131 0.31 39.34 -53.96
C GLY A 131 -0.61 38.12 -53.97
N LYS A 132 -0.37 37.12 -54.82
CA LYS A 132 -1.14 35.88 -54.86
C LYS A 132 -0.88 35.04 -53.61
N GLN A 133 -1.94 34.45 -53.05
CA GLN A 133 -1.85 33.52 -51.94
C GLN A 133 -2.13 32.10 -52.42
N ARG A 134 -1.35 31.12 -51.94
CA ARG A 134 -1.66 29.70 -52.09
C ARG A 134 -2.30 29.21 -50.80
N ARG A 135 -3.21 28.24 -50.91
CA ARG A 135 -3.65 27.48 -49.74
C ARG A 135 -2.42 26.77 -49.18
N TYR A 136 -2.25 26.83 -47.86
CA TYR A 136 -1.15 26.17 -47.19
C TYR A 136 -1.18 24.66 -47.45
N SER A 137 -0.05 24.12 -47.90
CA SER A 137 0.25 22.70 -47.96
C SER A 137 1.62 22.49 -47.33
N TRP A 138 1.80 21.38 -46.62
CA TRP A 138 3.14 21.02 -46.16
C TRP A 138 3.92 20.44 -47.35
N ASP A 139 5.14 20.92 -47.55
CA ASP A 139 5.98 20.49 -48.67
C ASP A 139 6.88 19.32 -48.19
N TYR A 140 6.60 18.12 -48.70
CA TYR A 140 7.45 16.94 -48.48
C TYR A 140 8.58 16.94 -49.51
N ASP A 141 9.50 17.91 -49.41
CA ASP A 141 10.64 18.05 -50.33
C ASP A 141 11.52 16.77 -50.33
N GLU A 142 11.75 16.19 -51.51
CA GLU A 142 12.52 14.94 -51.72
C GLU A 142 14.04 15.04 -51.43
N THR A 143 14.50 16.23 -51.04
CA THR A 143 15.89 16.55 -50.69
C THR A 143 15.97 17.09 -49.25
N MET A 144 14.93 16.86 -48.44
CA MET A 144 14.96 17.26 -47.04
C MET A 144 15.77 16.22 -46.27
N ASP A 145 16.92 16.62 -45.76
CA ASP A 145 17.79 15.75 -44.96
C ASP A 145 18.01 16.29 -43.56
N ILE A 146 18.40 15.43 -42.63
CA ILE A 146 18.71 15.77 -41.25
C ILE A 146 20.17 16.16 -41.15
N PHE A 147 20.44 17.28 -40.48
CA PHE A 147 21.77 17.79 -40.21
C PHE A 147 21.97 17.97 -38.71
N THR A 148 23.22 17.93 -38.28
CA THR A 148 23.65 18.39 -36.96
C THR A 148 24.64 19.54 -37.11
N ALA A 149 24.63 20.47 -36.16
CA ALA A 149 25.56 21.60 -36.09
C ALA A 149 25.86 21.93 -34.63
N ASP A 150 26.90 22.71 -34.39
CA ASP A 150 27.14 23.33 -33.09
C ASP A 150 26.00 24.31 -32.78
N ASN A 151 25.84 24.67 -31.49
CA ASN A 151 24.84 25.66 -31.06
C ASN A 151 24.97 27.07 -31.67
N ASN A 152 26.07 27.37 -32.36
CA ASN A 152 26.28 28.62 -33.10
C ASN A 152 26.10 28.46 -34.62
N GLY A 153 25.70 27.27 -35.09
CA GLY A 153 25.57 26.93 -36.51
C GLY A 153 26.86 26.48 -37.20
N GLY A 154 27.98 26.40 -36.48
CA GLY A 154 29.25 25.86 -36.98
C GLY A 154 29.23 24.33 -37.12
N ASN A 155 30.28 23.78 -37.74
CA ASN A 155 30.51 22.33 -37.86
C ASN A 155 29.31 21.53 -38.40
N LEU A 156 28.60 22.11 -39.38
CA LEU A 156 27.44 21.49 -40.00
C LEU A 156 27.80 20.15 -40.65
N ARG A 157 27.06 19.10 -40.30
CA ARG A 157 27.23 17.73 -40.82
C ARG A 157 25.88 17.13 -41.20
N GLN A 158 25.82 16.55 -42.39
CA GLN A 158 24.67 15.79 -42.88
C GLN A 158 24.62 14.40 -42.23
N LEU A 159 23.45 13.98 -41.74
CA LEU A 159 23.21 12.68 -41.10
C LEU A 159 22.43 11.70 -41.98
N THR A 160 21.60 12.23 -42.88
CA THR A 160 20.83 11.43 -43.86
C THR A 160 21.11 11.91 -45.26
N THR A 161 20.99 11.00 -46.23
CA THR A 161 21.20 11.29 -47.66
C THR A 161 20.19 10.56 -48.55
N ALA A 162 19.13 10.02 -47.94
CA ALA A 162 18.16 9.21 -48.66
C ALA A 162 17.23 10.15 -49.44
N LYS A 163 16.92 9.81 -50.69
CA LYS A 163 15.92 10.55 -51.44
C LYS A 163 14.56 10.43 -50.74
N GLY A 164 13.97 11.57 -50.40
CA GLY A 164 12.73 11.65 -49.64
C GLY A 164 12.72 12.81 -48.66
N TYR A 165 11.71 12.82 -47.80
CA TYR A 165 11.55 13.81 -46.74
C TYR A 165 12.02 13.20 -45.42
N ASP A 166 13.28 13.43 -45.04
CA ASP A 166 13.83 13.08 -43.72
C ASP A 166 13.75 14.30 -42.79
N ALA A 167 12.80 14.28 -41.85
CA ALA A 167 12.58 15.39 -40.93
C ALA A 167 11.92 14.94 -39.62
N GLU A 168 11.39 15.89 -38.84
CA GLU A 168 10.69 15.60 -37.57
C GLU A 168 11.55 14.80 -36.58
N ALA A 169 12.85 15.12 -36.58
CA ALA A 169 13.84 14.39 -35.82
C ALA A 169 13.91 14.85 -34.36
N GLY A 170 14.20 13.92 -33.45
CA GLY A 170 14.42 14.20 -32.04
C GLY A 170 15.48 13.28 -31.43
N PHE A 171 16.30 13.81 -30.52
CA PHE A 171 17.28 13.01 -29.79
C PHE A 171 16.63 12.21 -28.66
N SER A 172 17.17 11.02 -28.38
CA SER A 172 16.87 10.27 -27.17
C SER A 172 17.36 11.04 -25.93
N PRO A 173 16.77 10.83 -24.74
CA PRO A 173 17.18 11.54 -23.53
C PRO A 173 18.66 11.39 -23.16
N ASN A 174 19.26 10.26 -23.55
CA ASN A 174 20.70 9.99 -23.37
C ASN A 174 21.59 10.47 -24.54
N GLY A 175 21.00 11.04 -25.58
CA GLY A 175 21.69 11.59 -26.76
C GLY A 175 22.24 10.55 -27.74
N LYS A 176 22.03 9.25 -27.51
CA LYS A 176 22.67 8.19 -28.33
C LYS A 176 21.92 7.84 -29.61
N LYS A 177 20.61 8.10 -29.67
CA LYS A 177 19.74 7.74 -30.79
C LYS A 177 18.98 8.96 -31.28
N ILE A 178 18.59 8.94 -32.55
CA ILE A 178 17.68 9.90 -33.18
C ILE A 178 16.48 9.12 -33.70
N VAL A 179 15.27 9.59 -33.41
CA VAL A 179 14.04 9.12 -34.05
C VAL A 179 13.56 10.21 -35.01
N PHE A 180 13.04 9.84 -36.18
CA PHE A 180 12.66 10.79 -37.23
C PHE A 180 11.58 10.21 -38.15
N SER A 181 10.97 11.07 -38.96
CA SER A 181 10.03 10.70 -40.02
C SER A 181 10.72 10.70 -41.37
N SER A 182 10.40 9.70 -42.21
CA SER A 182 10.95 9.58 -43.56
C SER A 182 9.89 9.16 -44.57
N THR A 183 9.92 9.74 -45.78
CA THR A 183 9.16 9.24 -46.95
C THR A 183 10.02 8.47 -47.95
N ARG A 184 11.23 8.04 -47.56
CA ARG A 184 12.18 7.36 -48.47
C ARG A 184 11.63 6.07 -49.10
N SER A 185 10.64 5.44 -48.47
CA SER A 185 9.94 4.28 -49.02
C SER A 185 9.14 4.61 -50.27
N ALA A 186 8.87 5.88 -50.59
CA ALA A 186 8.27 6.30 -51.85
C ALA A 186 9.22 6.21 -53.07
N TYR A 187 10.52 6.00 -52.85
CA TYR A 187 11.56 6.08 -53.88
C TYR A 187 12.31 4.76 -54.09
N VAL A 188 11.77 3.65 -53.59
CA VAL A 188 12.28 2.29 -53.86
C VAL A 188 11.75 1.77 -55.21
N ASN A 189 12.40 0.75 -55.76
CA ASN A 189 12.14 0.26 -57.13
C ASN A 189 10.99 -0.76 -57.23
N ASP A 190 10.35 -1.12 -56.12
CA ASP A 190 9.40 -2.22 -55.98
C ASP A 190 7.99 -1.77 -55.55
N LEU A 191 7.60 -0.53 -55.86
CA LEU A 191 6.24 -0.04 -55.62
C LEU A 191 5.22 -0.77 -56.50
N THR A 192 4.03 -1.04 -55.95
CA THR A 192 2.88 -1.50 -56.73
C THR A 192 2.30 -0.36 -57.60
N GLU A 193 1.54 -0.68 -58.65
CA GLU A 193 0.89 0.34 -59.50
C GLU A 193 -0.03 1.29 -58.70
N GLU A 194 -0.62 0.83 -57.60
CA GLU A 194 -1.44 1.65 -56.70
C GLU A 194 -0.57 2.61 -55.90
N GLU A 195 0.57 2.15 -55.38
CA GLU A 195 1.53 2.98 -54.65
C GLU A 195 2.22 4.00 -55.55
N GLU A 196 2.53 3.67 -56.81
CA GLU A 196 3.05 4.64 -57.77
C GLU A 196 2.07 5.79 -58.00
N LYS A 197 0.78 5.48 -58.17
CA LYS A 197 -0.27 6.50 -58.28
C LYS A 197 -0.41 7.32 -57.00
N LEU A 198 -0.36 6.66 -55.83
CA LEU A 198 -0.43 7.33 -54.53
C LEU A 198 0.76 8.28 -54.32
N ARG A 199 1.97 7.89 -54.72
CA ARG A 199 3.17 8.73 -54.63
C ARG A 199 3.01 10.03 -55.40
N ASP A 200 2.41 9.97 -56.59
CA ASP A 200 2.26 11.12 -57.46
C ASP A 200 1.16 12.10 -56.99
N ILE A 201 0.21 11.64 -56.15
CA ILE A 201 -0.90 12.46 -55.63
C ILE A 201 -0.75 12.88 -54.16
N ASP A 202 -0.12 12.05 -53.31
CA ASP A 202 0.04 12.27 -51.88
C ASP A 202 1.30 11.55 -51.34
N LEU A 203 2.45 12.22 -51.42
CA LEU A 203 3.72 11.74 -50.86
C LEU A 203 3.65 11.47 -49.34
N SER A 204 2.75 12.12 -48.60
CA SER A 204 2.65 11.94 -47.15
C SER A 204 2.24 10.53 -46.76
N TYR A 205 1.54 9.83 -47.67
CA TYR A 205 1.13 8.43 -47.51
C TYR A 205 2.30 7.51 -47.15
N PHE A 206 3.51 7.83 -47.62
CA PHE A 206 4.73 7.06 -47.40
C PHE A 206 5.52 7.48 -46.16
N GLY A 207 5.01 8.41 -45.35
CA GLY A 207 5.75 8.90 -44.19
C GLY A 207 5.72 7.90 -43.05
N GLU A 208 6.91 7.55 -42.56
CA GLU A 208 7.11 6.46 -41.61
C GLU A 208 8.14 6.83 -40.55
N ILE A 209 8.09 6.14 -39.40
CA ILE A 209 9.02 6.38 -38.30
C ILE A 209 10.29 5.54 -38.50
N TYR A 210 11.43 6.20 -38.39
CA TYR A 210 12.76 5.59 -38.40
C TYR A 210 13.52 5.95 -37.13
N ILE A 211 14.50 5.11 -36.78
CA ILE A 211 15.45 5.35 -35.70
C ILE A 211 16.88 5.12 -36.20
N MET A 212 17.84 5.90 -35.72
CA MET A 212 19.26 5.78 -36.06
C MET A 212 20.17 6.12 -34.87
N ASN A 213 21.46 5.82 -34.98
CA ASN A 213 22.47 6.36 -34.07
C ASN A 213 22.60 7.88 -34.23
N ALA A 214 23.03 8.55 -33.17
CA ALA A 214 23.21 10.00 -33.18
C ALA A 214 24.25 10.51 -34.19
N ASP A 215 25.11 9.63 -34.71
CA ASP A 215 26.05 9.91 -35.79
C ASP A 215 25.49 9.73 -37.19
N GLY A 216 24.24 9.24 -37.33
CA GLY A 216 23.57 8.96 -38.60
C GLY A 216 23.62 7.49 -39.05
N SER A 217 24.38 6.63 -38.35
CA SER A 217 24.51 5.22 -38.71
C SER A 217 23.32 4.37 -38.25
N GLU A 218 23.22 3.13 -38.74
CA GLU A 218 22.22 2.12 -38.30
C GLU A 218 20.76 2.61 -38.40
N GLN A 219 20.39 3.15 -39.56
CA GLN A 219 19.03 3.63 -39.78
C GLN A 219 18.07 2.43 -39.96
N VAL A 220 17.04 2.36 -39.11
CA VAL A 220 16.06 1.26 -39.06
C VAL A 220 14.64 1.83 -39.16
N ARG A 221 13.82 1.25 -40.05
CA ARG A 221 12.38 1.56 -40.20
C ARG A 221 11.59 0.86 -39.08
N LEU A 222 10.76 1.61 -38.35
CA LEU A 222 9.96 1.11 -37.22
C LEU A 222 8.48 0.90 -37.57
N THR A 223 7.96 1.61 -38.56
CA THR A 223 6.55 1.51 -38.98
C THR A 223 6.44 1.12 -40.44
N GLN A 224 5.38 0.37 -40.78
CA GLN A 224 5.06 -0.11 -42.14
C GLN A 224 3.55 -0.07 -42.41
N SER A 225 2.80 0.70 -41.62
CA SER A 225 1.33 0.73 -41.71
C SER A 225 0.89 1.67 -42.84
N PRO A 226 -0.16 1.34 -43.60
CA PRO A 226 -0.70 2.23 -44.63
C PRO A 226 -1.12 3.60 -44.07
N GLY A 227 -0.65 4.67 -44.70
CA GLY A 227 -0.91 6.06 -44.29
C GLY A 227 0.28 6.72 -43.59
N TYR A 228 0.11 7.98 -43.22
CA TYR A 228 1.20 8.81 -42.69
C TYR A 228 1.44 8.60 -41.18
N ASP A 229 2.64 8.14 -40.81
CA ASP A 229 3.18 8.14 -39.45
C ASP A 229 4.23 9.27 -39.29
N GLY A 230 3.98 10.22 -38.38
CA GLY A 230 4.77 11.46 -38.27
C GLY A 230 5.05 11.94 -36.84
N GLY A 231 6.06 12.80 -36.69
CA GLY A 231 6.38 13.57 -35.46
C GLY A 231 6.71 12.72 -34.26
N PRO A 232 7.71 11.83 -34.36
CA PRO A 232 8.09 10.97 -33.26
C PRO A 232 8.88 11.74 -32.18
N PHE A 233 8.58 11.46 -30.91
CA PHE A 233 9.40 11.90 -29.77
C PHE A 233 9.65 10.73 -28.83
N PHE A 234 10.82 10.73 -28.17
CA PHE A 234 11.10 9.77 -27.11
C PHE A 234 10.31 10.10 -25.83
N SER A 235 9.94 9.06 -25.08
CA SER A 235 9.49 9.23 -23.70
C SER A 235 10.62 9.75 -22.81
N PRO A 236 10.32 10.41 -21.68
CA PRO A 236 11.36 11.01 -20.81
C PRO A 236 12.40 10.00 -20.30
N ASN A 237 11.98 8.74 -20.11
CA ASN A 237 12.86 7.63 -19.70
C ASN A 237 13.61 6.96 -20.88
N GLY A 238 13.36 7.39 -22.12
CA GLY A 238 13.98 6.88 -23.33
C GLY A 238 13.56 5.45 -23.73
N GLN A 239 12.49 4.90 -23.16
CA GLN A 239 12.07 3.52 -23.42
C GLN A 239 11.00 3.38 -24.51
N ARG A 240 10.29 4.46 -24.82
CA ARG A 240 9.20 4.47 -25.81
C ARG A 240 9.34 5.65 -26.77
N ILE A 241 8.65 5.54 -27.90
CA ILE A 241 8.44 6.60 -28.88
C ILE A 241 6.94 6.91 -28.89
N VAL A 242 6.56 8.18 -28.92
CA VAL A 242 5.20 8.66 -29.22
C VAL A 242 5.19 9.29 -30.60
N TRP A 243 4.15 9.06 -31.39
CA TRP A 243 3.98 9.68 -32.71
C TRP A 243 2.49 9.83 -33.06
N ARG A 244 2.19 10.50 -34.18
CA ARG A 244 0.83 10.56 -34.74
C ARG A 244 0.71 9.63 -35.95
N ARG A 245 -0.42 8.93 -36.05
CA ARG A 245 -0.78 8.08 -37.18
C ARG A 245 -2.04 8.60 -37.86
N PHE A 246 -1.97 8.88 -39.15
CA PHE A 246 -3.14 9.21 -39.95
C PHE A 246 -3.85 7.95 -40.44
N ASN A 247 -5.16 8.04 -40.61
CA ASN A 247 -5.89 7.05 -41.36
C ASN A 247 -5.60 7.18 -42.87
N LYS A 248 -5.99 6.17 -43.66
CA LYS A 248 -5.78 6.15 -45.12
C LYS A 248 -6.31 7.39 -45.86
N SER A 249 -7.36 8.03 -45.35
CA SER A 249 -7.95 9.22 -45.97
C SER A 249 -7.31 10.54 -45.52
N GLY A 250 -6.34 10.51 -44.60
CA GLY A 250 -5.68 11.71 -44.06
C GLY A 250 -6.57 12.62 -43.20
N SER A 251 -7.79 12.20 -42.87
CA SER A 251 -8.80 13.05 -42.21
C SER A 251 -8.79 12.95 -40.68
N VAL A 252 -8.26 11.85 -40.15
CA VAL A 252 -8.17 11.58 -38.71
C VAL A 252 -6.73 11.19 -38.40
N ALA A 253 -6.20 11.73 -37.32
CA ALA A 253 -4.90 11.36 -36.78
C ALA A 253 -5.04 10.95 -35.33
N GLU A 254 -4.39 9.87 -34.92
CA GLU A 254 -4.42 9.37 -33.55
C GLU A 254 -3.00 9.20 -33.02
N ILE A 255 -2.82 9.49 -31.74
CA ILE A 255 -1.52 9.37 -31.07
C ILE A 255 -1.29 7.90 -30.75
N HIS A 256 -0.07 7.43 -30.99
CA HIS A 256 0.37 6.09 -30.69
C HIS A 256 1.68 6.10 -29.91
N THR A 257 1.98 5.01 -29.20
CA THR A 257 3.29 4.78 -28.60
C THR A 257 3.82 3.38 -28.87
N MET A 258 5.15 3.20 -28.90
CA MET A 258 5.82 1.91 -29.15
C MET A 258 7.15 1.86 -28.41
N LYS A 259 7.74 0.68 -28.28
CA LYS A 259 9.14 0.52 -27.84
C LYS A 259 10.11 0.89 -28.96
N LEU A 260 11.38 1.07 -28.61
CA LEU A 260 12.41 1.51 -29.57
C LEU A 260 12.70 0.51 -30.71
N ASP A 261 12.32 -0.75 -30.52
CA ASP A 261 12.40 -1.82 -31.54
C ASP A 261 11.16 -1.89 -32.44
N GLY A 262 10.19 -0.98 -32.27
CA GLY A 262 8.93 -0.96 -33.00
C GLY A 262 7.83 -1.85 -32.41
N SER A 263 8.11 -2.61 -31.34
CA SER A 263 7.14 -3.50 -30.70
C SER A 263 6.23 -2.79 -29.68
N ASP A 264 5.20 -3.48 -29.17
CA ASP A 264 4.26 -2.98 -28.15
C ASP A 264 3.61 -1.64 -28.54
N VAL A 265 3.10 -1.58 -29.77
CA VAL A 265 2.34 -0.44 -30.30
C VAL A 265 1.03 -0.28 -29.56
N ARG A 266 0.75 0.92 -29.06
CA ARG A 266 -0.47 1.27 -28.32
C ARG A 266 -1.09 2.53 -28.89
N LYS A 267 -2.41 2.48 -29.15
CA LYS A 267 -3.20 3.65 -29.55
C LYS A 267 -3.62 4.44 -28.31
N ILE A 268 -3.18 5.69 -28.21
CA ILE A 268 -3.37 6.57 -27.05
C ILE A 268 -4.66 7.39 -27.18
N THR A 269 -5.01 7.89 -28.36
CA THR A 269 -6.24 8.68 -28.58
C THR A 269 -7.24 7.94 -29.47
N SER A 270 -8.53 8.29 -29.36
CA SER A 270 -9.58 7.89 -30.32
C SER A 270 -10.55 9.04 -30.55
N PHE A 271 -10.00 10.19 -30.91
CA PHE A 271 -10.69 11.48 -30.90
C PHE A 271 -11.59 11.70 -32.12
N LYS A 272 -11.60 10.76 -33.09
CA LYS A 272 -12.36 10.85 -34.37
C LYS A 272 -12.12 12.17 -35.12
N SER A 273 -10.99 12.80 -34.82
CA SER A 273 -10.52 14.09 -35.30
C SER A 273 -8.99 14.03 -35.28
N MET A 274 -8.31 15.06 -35.75
CA MET A 274 -6.84 15.07 -35.75
C MET A 274 -6.34 15.24 -34.32
N SER A 275 -5.55 14.28 -33.84
CA SER A 275 -4.70 14.39 -32.66
C SER A 275 -3.26 14.54 -33.14
N TRP A 276 -2.72 15.75 -33.01
CA TRP A 276 -1.53 16.22 -33.71
C TRP A 276 -0.47 16.73 -32.75
N ALA A 277 0.81 16.62 -33.13
CA ALA A 277 1.97 17.06 -32.37
C ALA A 277 2.00 16.61 -30.88
N PRO A 278 2.06 15.30 -30.60
CA PRO A 278 2.13 14.79 -29.24
C PRO A 278 3.49 15.10 -28.59
N TYR A 279 3.48 15.40 -27.29
CA TYR A 279 4.70 15.54 -26.50
C TYR A 279 4.50 15.05 -25.06
N PHE A 280 5.48 14.34 -24.51
CA PHE A 280 5.40 13.85 -23.14
C PHE A 280 5.65 14.95 -22.12
N HIS A 281 4.91 14.91 -21.01
CA HIS A 281 5.36 15.59 -19.80
C HIS A 281 6.60 14.90 -19.22
N PRO A 282 7.61 15.61 -18.67
CA PRO A 282 8.82 15.00 -18.13
C PRO A 282 8.62 13.93 -17.04
N SER A 283 7.48 13.97 -16.33
CA SER A 283 7.12 12.92 -15.37
C SER A 283 6.78 11.57 -16.02
N GLY A 284 6.44 11.55 -17.31
CA GLY A 284 5.97 10.35 -18.01
C GLY A 284 4.50 9.99 -17.79
N GLU A 285 3.76 10.77 -17.00
CA GLU A 285 2.37 10.46 -16.60
C GLU A 285 1.34 10.76 -17.68
N TYR A 286 1.60 11.71 -18.57
CA TYR A 286 0.65 12.13 -19.61
C TYR A 286 1.34 12.73 -20.83
N ILE A 287 0.56 12.83 -21.90
CA ILE A 287 0.92 13.39 -23.20
C ILE A 287 0.04 14.60 -23.46
N ILE A 288 0.64 15.71 -23.89
CA ILE A 288 -0.07 16.87 -24.43
C ILE A 288 -0.07 16.82 -25.96
N PHE A 289 -1.14 17.27 -26.58
CA PHE A 289 -1.28 17.30 -28.03
C PHE A 289 -2.26 18.39 -28.47
N ALA A 290 -2.30 18.67 -29.76
CA ALA A 290 -3.26 19.58 -30.37
C ALA A 290 -4.38 18.81 -31.07
N SER A 291 -5.61 19.30 -31.04
CA SER A 291 -6.70 18.69 -31.79
C SER A 291 -7.68 19.66 -32.39
N ASN A 292 -8.20 19.29 -33.57
CA ASN A 292 -9.24 20.01 -34.29
C ASN A 292 -10.68 19.55 -33.98
N LYS A 293 -10.87 18.90 -32.82
CA LYS A 293 -12.14 18.33 -32.37
C LYS A 293 -13.33 19.30 -32.43
N LEU A 294 -13.09 20.60 -32.24
CA LEU A 294 -14.12 21.63 -32.21
C LEU A 294 -14.26 22.42 -33.54
N GLY A 295 -13.58 21.98 -34.60
CA GLY A 295 -13.73 22.57 -35.92
C GLY A 295 -12.47 22.42 -36.77
N PHE A 296 -12.63 22.31 -38.09
CA PHE A 296 -11.53 22.01 -39.02
C PHE A 296 -10.33 22.96 -38.90
N SER A 297 -10.58 24.26 -38.68
CA SER A 297 -9.55 25.29 -38.51
C SER A 297 -9.25 25.65 -37.04
N ASN A 298 -9.94 25.02 -36.09
CA ASN A 298 -9.79 25.29 -34.66
C ASN A 298 -8.95 24.21 -33.98
N PHE A 299 -7.65 24.44 -33.83
CA PHE A 299 -6.76 23.56 -33.09
C PHE A 299 -6.55 24.08 -31.67
N GLU A 300 -6.80 23.22 -30.70
CA GLU A 300 -6.64 23.51 -29.28
C GLU A 300 -5.83 22.43 -28.59
N LEU A 301 -5.24 22.74 -27.43
CA LEU A 301 -4.42 21.79 -26.70
C LEU A 301 -5.28 20.87 -25.84
N TYR A 302 -4.90 19.60 -25.77
CA TYR A 302 -5.52 18.56 -24.96
C TYR A 302 -4.45 17.72 -24.22
N LEU A 303 -4.82 17.16 -23.08
CA LEU A 303 -4.02 16.18 -22.32
C LEU A 303 -4.68 14.81 -22.35
N VAL A 304 -3.87 13.76 -22.37
CA VAL A 304 -4.32 12.39 -22.15
C VAL A 304 -3.28 11.67 -21.28
N ASP A 305 -3.72 10.76 -20.41
CA ASP A 305 -2.78 9.94 -19.65
C ASP A 305 -1.87 9.14 -20.59
N SER A 306 -0.67 8.81 -20.13
CA SER A 306 0.37 8.18 -20.96
C SER A 306 0.00 6.79 -21.46
N LEU A 307 -1.01 6.16 -20.84
CA LEU A 307 -1.55 4.87 -21.24
C LEU A 307 -2.81 5.00 -22.12
N GLY A 308 -3.34 6.21 -22.28
CA GLY A 308 -4.54 6.50 -23.07
C GLY A 308 -5.85 6.07 -22.44
N LEU A 309 -5.87 5.68 -21.16
CA LEU A 309 -6.98 5.05 -20.43
C LEU A 309 -8.17 5.98 -20.16
N CYS A 310 -7.94 7.29 -20.17
CA CYS A 310 -8.95 8.30 -19.87
C CYS A 310 -9.30 9.13 -21.11
N GLU A 311 -10.49 9.74 -21.11
CA GLU A 311 -10.87 10.72 -22.11
C GLU A 311 -9.92 11.92 -22.05
N PRO A 312 -9.37 12.36 -23.19
CA PRO A 312 -8.52 13.53 -23.20
C PRO A 312 -9.24 14.81 -22.75
N ILE A 313 -8.54 15.61 -21.94
CA ILE A 313 -9.04 16.84 -21.34
C ILE A 313 -8.54 18.05 -22.11
N ARG A 314 -9.44 19.00 -22.38
CA ARG A 314 -9.14 20.27 -23.03
C ARG A 314 -8.29 21.17 -22.12
N VAL A 315 -7.26 21.80 -22.69
CA VAL A 315 -6.31 22.70 -22.01
C VAL A 315 -6.50 24.14 -22.43
N THR A 316 -6.56 24.41 -23.74
CA THR A 316 -6.83 25.77 -24.25
C THR A 316 -8.24 25.84 -24.81
N GLU A 317 -8.89 27.00 -24.64
CA GLU A 317 -10.30 27.18 -25.01
C GLU A 317 -10.52 28.23 -26.10
N ARG A 318 -9.43 28.87 -26.56
CA ARG A 318 -9.49 29.93 -27.56
C ARG A 318 -9.66 29.33 -28.95
N VAL A 319 -10.69 29.78 -29.65
CA VAL A 319 -10.84 29.52 -31.09
C VAL A 319 -9.61 30.05 -31.86
N GLY A 320 -9.00 29.19 -32.67
CA GLY A 320 -7.86 29.52 -33.50
C GLY A 320 -6.91 28.34 -33.62
N PHE A 321 -5.61 28.64 -33.64
CA PHE A 321 -4.57 27.62 -33.66
C PHE A 321 -3.75 27.73 -32.38
N ASP A 322 -3.76 26.66 -31.59
CA ASP A 322 -2.79 26.32 -30.56
C ASP A 322 -2.26 24.91 -30.87
N GLY A 323 -0.95 24.78 -31.06
CA GLY A 323 -0.35 23.49 -31.36
C GLY A 323 1.16 23.46 -31.15
N LEU A 324 1.78 22.31 -31.46
CA LEU A 324 3.20 22.04 -31.16
C LEU A 324 3.57 22.31 -29.69
N PRO A 325 2.83 21.75 -28.72
CA PRO A 325 3.09 21.95 -27.29
C PRO A 325 4.35 21.21 -26.83
N VAL A 326 5.18 21.86 -26.01
CA VAL A 326 6.42 21.30 -25.45
C VAL A 326 6.59 21.76 -24.01
N PHE A 327 6.77 20.81 -23.09
CA PHE A 327 7.05 21.10 -21.68
C PHE A 327 8.53 21.44 -21.47
N SER A 328 8.81 22.35 -20.55
CA SER A 328 10.18 22.55 -20.05
C SER A 328 10.70 21.31 -19.33
N PRO A 329 12.03 21.06 -19.25
CA PRO A 329 12.59 19.85 -18.63
C PRO A 329 12.16 19.60 -17.17
N ASN A 330 11.89 20.67 -16.41
CA ASN A 330 11.39 20.58 -15.04
C ASN A 330 9.87 20.35 -14.91
N GLY A 331 9.14 20.33 -16.03
CA GLY A 331 7.68 20.13 -16.08
C GLY A 331 6.82 21.30 -15.59
N LEU A 332 7.40 22.48 -15.35
CA LEU A 332 6.69 23.63 -14.74
C LEU A 332 6.36 24.76 -15.73
N GLN A 333 6.74 24.63 -16.99
CA GLN A 333 6.39 25.56 -18.06
C GLN A 333 5.93 24.81 -19.31
N LEU A 334 5.05 25.44 -20.07
CA LEU A 334 4.60 24.98 -21.38
C LEU A 334 4.95 26.04 -22.43
N CYS A 335 5.59 25.60 -23.51
CA CYS A 335 5.74 26.36 -24.75
C CYS A 335 4.79 25.80 -25.80
N TRP A 336 4.14 26.64 -26.58
CA TRP A 336 3.35 26.19 -27.74
C TRP A 336 3.31 27.27 -28.83
N THR A 337 2.94 26.86 -30.02
CA THR A 337 2.71 27.76 -31.16
C THR A 337 1.26 28.20 -31.17
N SER A 338 1.01 29.50 -31.27
CA SER A 338 -0.33 30.06 -31.22
C SER A 338 -0.52 31.22 -32.19
N ASN A 339 -1.72 31.32 -32.77
CA ASN A 339 -2.15 32.50 -33.53
C ASN A 339 -2.98 33.51 -32.71
N ALA A 340 -2.87 33.48 -31.37
CA ALA A 340 -3.42 34.50 -30.45
C ALA A 340 -2.74 35.88 -30.56
N THR A 341 -2.39 36.28 -31.78
CA THR A 341 -1.80 37.58 -32.07
C THR A 341 -2.85 38.47 -32.74
N SER A 342 -2.64 39.78 -32.69
CA SER A 342 -3.51 40.76 -33.38
C SER A 342 -3.61 40.48 -34.87
N GLU A 343 -2.51 40.06 -35.49
CA GLU A 343 -2.39 39.79 -36.94
C GLU A 343 -2.74 38.34 -37.33
N LYS A 344 -3.15 37.49 -36.36
CA LYS A 344 -3.42 36.05 -36.56
C LYS A 344 -2.23 35.26 -37.13
N GLN A 345 -1.02 35.79 -36.98
CA GLN A 345 0.22 35.10 -37.29
C GLN A 345 0.60 34.16 -36.15
N SER A 346 1.08 32.96 -36.50
CA SER A 346 1.59 31.99 -35.53
C SER A 346 2.88 32.48 -34.90
N GLN A 347 2.92 32.51 -33.57
CA GLN A 347 4.08 32.86 -32.77
C GLN A 347 4.21 31.89 -31.59
N LEU A 348 5.35 31.88 -30.91
CA LEU A 348 5.55 31.07 -29.71
C LEU A 348 4.96 31.77 -28.49
N PHE A 349 4.33 30.99 -27.62
CA PHE A 349 3.77 31.41 -26.35
C PHE A 349 4.35 30.56 -25.23
N LEU A 350 4.48 31.16 -24.04
CA LEU A 350 4.94 30.52 -22.82
C LEU A 350 3.90 30.70 -21.71
N ALA A 351 3.78 29.69 -20.86
CA ALA A 351 3.01 29.78 -19.61
C ALA A 351 3.69 28.97 -18.51
N LYS A 352 3.39 29.34 -17.25
CA LYS A 352 3.58 28.42 -16.13
C LYS A 352 2.56 27.31 -16.23
N TRP A 353 3.03 26.08 -16.06
CA TRP A 353 2.24 24.87 -16.09
C TRP A 353 1.96 24.37 -14.67
N ASN A 354 0.69 24.04 -14.39
CA ASN A 354 0.28 23.46 -13.11
C ASN A 354 0.20 21.93 -13.21
N HIS A 355 1.34 21.27 -13.01
CA HIS A 355 1.45 19.82 -13.09
C HIS A 355 0.49 19.09 -12.14
N GLN A 356 0.36 19.56 -10.90
CA GLN A 356 -0.50 18.92 -9.90
C GLN A 356 -1.99 19.02 -10.27
N ALA A 357 -2.42 20.17 -10.82
CA ALA A 357 -3.77 20.30 -11.32
C ALA A 357 -4.02 19.39 -12.53
N ALA A 358 -3.07 19.27 -13.45
CA ALA A 358 -3.18 18.36 -14.59
C ALA A 358 -3.42 16.91 -14.13
N LEU A 359 -2.64 16.40 -13.18
CA LEU A 359 -2.85 15.07 -12.59
C LEU A 359 -4.22 14.94 -11.91
N SER A 360 -4.64 15.95 -11.14
CA SER A 360 -5.94 15.92 -10.45
C SER A 360 -7.13 15.95 -11.42
N ILE A 361 -7.03 16.65 -12.54
CA ILE A 361 -8.11 16.71 -13.54
C ILE A 361 -8.13 15.39 -14.32
N LEU A 362 -6.96 14.88 -14.74
CA LEU A 362 -6.83 13.57 -15.40
C LEU A 362 -7.39 12.42 -14.56
N SER A 363 -7.11 12.39 -13.25
CA SER A 363 -7.63 11.35 -12.36
C SER A 363 -9.16 11.34 -12.24
N ARG A 364 -9.82 12.45 -12.59
CA ARG A 364 -11.28 12.60 -12.59
C ARG A 364 -11.89 12.47 -13.98
N SER A 365 -11.05 12.36 -15.02
CA SER A 365 -11.54 12.23 -16.40
C SER A 365 -12.25 10.89 -16.59
N PRO A 366 -13.36 10.85 -17.34
CA PRO A 366 -14.04 9.60 -17.66
C PRO A 366 -13.05 8.57 -18.24
N LYS A 367 -13.09 7.33 -17.73
CA LYS A 367 -12.29 6.23 -18.30
C LYS A 367 -12.86 5.91 -19.69
N ARG A 368 -11.99 5.74 -20.68
CA ARG A 368 -12.39 5.34 -22.04
C ARG A 368 -12.72 3.87 -22.07
N GLU A 369 -13.82 3.54 -22.76
CA GLU A 369 -14.04 2.18 -23.24
C GLU A 369 -13.11 1.93 -24.41
N ILE A 370 -11.90 1.51 -24.08
CA ILE A 370 -10.95 1.07 -25.09
C ILE A 370 -11.14 -0.43 -25.21
N GLU A 371 -11.29 -0.91 -26.44
CA GLU A 371 -10.83 -2.25 -26.83
C GLU A 371 -9.29 -2.26 -26.73
N LEU A 372 -8.79 -2.04 -25.51
CA LEU A 372 -7.49 -2.48 -25.10
C LEU A 372 -7.60 -3.98 -24.91
N ASP A 373 -6.51 -4.66 -25.20
CA ASP A 373 -6.31 -6.08 -24.94
C ASP A 373 -6.62 -6.38 -23.46
N LYS A 374 -7.89 -6.70 -23.22
CA LYS A 374 -8.59 -6.82 -21.94
C LYS A 374 -8.31 -8.15 -21.26
N ARG A 375 -7.13 -8.74 -21.49
CA ARG A 375 -6.82 -10.08 -20.96
C ARG A 375 -5.95 -10.11 -19.72
N SER A 376 -5.29 -9.03 -19.29
CA SER A 376 -4.41 -9.08 -18.09
C SER A 376 -4.93 -8.33 -16.86
N SER A 377 -5.48 -7.11 -16.98
CA SER A 377 -5.96 -6.34 -15.81
C SER A 377 -7.38 -6.71 -15.36
N ILE A 378 -8.30 -7.00 -16.30
CA ILE A 378 -9.60 -7.60 -15.95
C ILE A 378 -9.39 -8.94 -15.26
N VAL A 379 -8.43 -9.74 -15.77
CA VAL A 379 -8.10 -11.04 -15.17
C VAL A 379 -7.52 -10.88 -13.77
N LEU A 380 -6.63 -9.92 -13.51
CA LEU A 380 -6.07 -9.72 -12.17
C LEU A 380 -7.15 -9.39 -11.12
N LYS A 381 -7.96 -8.35 -11.34
CA LYS A 381 -9.02 -7.99 -10.38
C LYS A 381 -10.05 -9.10 -10.21
N ASP A 382 -10.46 -9.73 -11.31
CA ASP A 382 -11.43 -10.84 -11.25
C ASP A 382 -10.85 -12.07 -10.56
N ASN A 383 -9.54 -12.33 -10.69
CA ASN A 383 -8.87 -13.40 -9.97
C ASN A 383 -8.71 -13.09 -8.48
N ILE A 384 -8.30 -11.86 -8.11
CA ILE A 384 -8.31 -11.39 -6.71
C ILE A 384 -9.70 -11.62 -6.11
N LYS A 385 -10.75 -11.20 -6.82
CA LYS A 385 -12.12 -11.39 -6.38
C LYS A 385 -12.47 -12.87 -6.20
N LYS A 386 -12.13 -13.75 -7.16
CA LYS A 386 -12.34 -15.21 -7.03
C LYS A 386 -11.59 -15.81 -5.83
N HIS A 387 -10.35 -15.39 -5.59
CA HIS A 387 -9.56 -15.83 -4.45
C HIS A 387 -10.24 -15.43 -3.14
N VAL A 388 -10.63 -14.16 -3.01
CA VAL A 388 -11.35 -13.66 -1.81
C VAL A 388 -12.68 -14.37 -1.64
N GLU A 389 -13.51 -14.49 -2.68
CA GLU A 389 -14.82 -15.16 -2.61
C GLU A 389 -14.69 -16.61 -2.18
N PHE A 390 -13.67 -17.34 -2.65
CA PHE A 390 -13.42 -18.69 -2.17
C PHE A 390 -12.95 -18.67 -0.71
N LEU A 391 -11.89 -17.91 -0.42
CA LEU A 391 -11.20 -17.92 0.87
C LEU A 391 -12.09 -17.43 1.99
N ALA A 392 -12.94 -16.44 1.76
CA ALA A 392 -13.89 -15.87 2.72
C ALA A 392 -15.32 -16.41 2.51
N SER A 393 -15.48 -17.63 1.98
CA SER A 393 -16.79 -18.29 1.92
C SER A 393 -17.11 -19.06 3.20
N ASP A 394 -18.41 -19.13 3.51
CA ASP A 394 -18.95 -19.94 4.61
C ASP A 394 -18.53 -21.42 4.55
N LYS A 395 -18.20 -21.94 3.36
CA LYS A 395 -17.70 -23.31 3.15
C LYS A 395 -16.38 -23.59 3.88
N LEU A 396 -15.64 -22.54 4.21
CA LEU A 396 -14.39 -22.58 4.95
C LEU A 396 -14.57 -22.25 6.43
N GLU A 397 -15.81 -22.05 6.90
CA GLU A 397 -16.19 -21.96 8.31
C GLU A 397 -15.28 -21.01 9.12
N GLY A 398 -14.88 -19.89 8.51
CA GLY A 398 -14.02 -18.88 9.11
C GLY A 398 -12.57 -19.28 9.38
N ARG A 399 -12.09 -20.36 8.75
CA ARG A 399 -10.66 -20.75 8.65
C ARG A 399 -9.90 -20.74 9.98
N ARG A 400 -10.54 -21.16 11.07
CA ARG A 400 -9.85 -21.20 12.37
C ARG A 400 -8.66 -22.13 12.35
N THR A 401 -7.55 -21.72 12.94
CA THR A 401 -6.34 -22.55 13.04
C THR A 401 -6.63 -23.94 13.63
N GLY A 402 -6.21 -24.99 12.91
CA GLY A 402 -6.47 -26.40 13.21
C GLY A 402 -7.85 -26.96 12.80
N SER A 403 -8.78 -26.14 12.28
CA SER A 403 -10.11 -26.58 11.79
C SER A 403 -10.06 -27.35 10.46
N GLU A 404 -11.20 -27.84 9.98
CA GLU A 404 -11.33 -28.36 8.61
C GLU A 404 -11.28 -27.22 7.56
N GLY A 405 -11.93 -26.10 7.85
CA GLY A 405 -11.96 -24.90 7.01
C GLY A 405 -10.58 -24.41 6.60
N ILE A 406 -9.66 -24.26 7.56
CA ILE A 406 -8.28 -23.85 7.25
C ILE A 406 -7.51 -24.89 6.42
N ARG A 407 -7.81 -26.18 6.56
CA ARG A 407 -7.20 -27.24 5.74
C ARG A 407 -7.66 -27.16 4.28
N LYS A 408 -8.95 -26.84 4.05
CA LYS A 408 -9.49 -26.56 2.72
C LYS A 408 -8.84 -25.32 2.11
N ALA A 409 -8.67 -24.25 2.89
CA ALA A 409 -7.96 -23.04 2.45
C ALA A 409 -6.49 -23.33 2.10
N ALA A 410 -5.77 -24.07 2.95
CA ALA A 410 -4.41 -24.52 2.69
C ALA A 410 -4.31 -25.34 1.40
N LYS A 411 -5.24 -26.28 1.18
CA LYS A 411 -5.31 -27.05 -0.06
C LYS A 411 -5.46 -26.15 -1.28
N TYR A 412 -6.37 -25.19 -1.23
CA TYR A 412 -6.59 -24.22 -2.30
C TYR A 412 -5.33 -23.39 -2.59
N ILE A 413 -4.70 -22.82 -1.56
CA ILE A 413 -3.47 -22.02 -1.69
C ILE A 413 -2.38 -22.85 -2.38
N ARG A 414 -2.16 -24.11 -1.97
CA ARG A 414 -1.17 -24.99 -2.61
C ARG A 414 -1.49 -25.26 -4.08
N GLU A 415 -2.75 -25.47 -4.42
CA GLU A 415 -3.18 -25.72 -5.80
C GLU A 415 -2.89 -24.49 -6.68
N GLN A 416 -3.15 -23.27 -6.18
CA GLN A 416 -2.80 -22.03 -6.88
C GLN A 416 -1.28 -21.86 -7.04
N LEU A 417 -0.50 -22.07 -5.97
CA LEU A 417 0.97 -21.96 -6.03
C LEU A 417 1.59 -22.98 -6.98
N LEU A 418 1.07 -24.22 -6.99
CA LEU A 418 1.49 -25.27 -7.90
C LEU A 418 1.15 -24.91 -9.36
N ALA A 419 -0.05 -24.38 -9.61
CA ALA A 419 -0.46 -23.95 -10.94
C ALA A 419 0.44 -22.81 -11.49
N SER A 420 0.86 -21.90 -10.62
CA SER A 420 1.83 -20.84 -10.96
C SER A 420 3.27 -21.34 -11.12
N GLY A 421 3.56 -22.58 -10.73
CA GLY A 421 4.87 -23.22 -10.90
C GLY A 421 5.87 -22.94 -9.77
N LEU A 422 5.41 -22.52 -8.59
CA LEU A 422 6.27 -22.36 -7.43
C LEU A 422 6.70 -23.72 -6.88
N LYS A 423 7.80 -23.75 -6.13
CA LYS A 423 8.35 -24.96 -5.51
C LYS A 423 7.94 -25.03 -4.03
N PRO A 424 7.70 -26.23 -3.48
CA PRO A 424 7.47 -26.41 -2.05
C PRO A 424 8.72 -26.06 -1.22
N LEU A 425 8.53 -25.40 -0.07
CA LEU A 425 9.58 -25.05 0.90
C LEU A 425 9.10 -25.23 2.36
N GLY A 426 8.29 -26.26 2.60
CA GLY A 426 7.77 -26.64 3.91
C GLY A 426 8.78 -27.44 4.76
N SER A 427 8.31 -28.04 5.86
CA SER A 427 9.16 -28.77 6.81
C SER A 427 9.71 -30.10 6.26
N LYS A 428 9.14 -30.61 5.17
CA LYS A 428 9.55 -31.86 4.51
C LYS A 428 9.85 -31.57 3.04
N ASP A 429 10.85 -32.25 2.49
CA ASP A 429 11.18 -32.14 1.07
C ASP A 429 9.96 -32.47 0.20
N GLY A 430 9.69 -31.60 -0.79
CA GLY A 430 8.53 -31.74 -1.68
C GLY A 430 7.18 -31.33 -1.10
N SER A 431 7.12 -30.81 0.14
CA SER A 431 5.88 -30.36 0.80
C SER A 431 5.88 -28.84 1.00
N TYR A 432 4.72 -28.20 0.83
CA TYR A 432 4.54 -26.78 1.11
C TYR A 432 4.31 -26.50 2.61
N GLU A 433 3.94 -27.53 3.37
CA GLU A 433 3.49 -27.43 4.75
C GLU A 433 4.66 -27.26 5.71
N HIS A 434 4.70 -26.12 6.39
CA HIS A 434 5.49 -25.96 7.61
C HIS A 434 4.60 -26.25 8.82
N ASN A 435 4.70 -27.48 9.34
CA ASN A 435 3.82 -27.98 10.40
C ASN A 435 4.30 -27.57 11.79
N PHE A 436 3.36 -27.22 12.68
CA PHE A 436 3.64 -26.91 14.07
C PHE A 436 2.52 -27.38 14.99
N GLU A 437 2.82 -27.51 16.28
CA GLU A 437 1.83 -27.78 17.31
C GLU A 437 1.52 -26.51 18.09
N PHE A 438 0.26 -26.39 18.49
CA PHE A 438 -0.23 -25.28 19.32
C PHE A 438 -1.31 -25.80 20.27
N THR A 439 -1.62 -25.03 21.31
CA THR A 439 -2.79 -25.31 22.15
C THR A 439 -4.02 -24.71 21.48
N GLY A 440 -4.95 -25.54 21.02
CA GLY A 440 -6.14 -25.11 20.27
C GLY A 440 -7.44 -25.25 21.05
N GLY A 441 -7.35 -25.32 22.37
CA GLY A 441 -8.47 -25.46 23.29
C GLY A 441 -8.02 -25.89 24.69
N VAL A 442 -8.94 -25.79 25.64
CA VAL A 442 -8.76 -26.25 27.01
C VAL A 442 -9.98 -27.05 27.41
N GLU A 443 -9.74 -28.21 28.01
CA GLU A 443 -10.76 -29.11 28.55
C GLU A 443 -10.52 -29.36 30.03
N LEU A 444 -11.61 -29.55 30.78
CA LEU A 444 -11.52 -30.04 32.14
C LEU A 444 -11.36 -31.55 32.11
N ASP A 445 -10.38 -32.05 32.85
CA ASP A 445 -10.30 -33.47 33.16
C ASP A 445 -11.36 -33.80 34.21
N LYS A 446 -12.61 -34.00 33.78
CA LYS A 446 -13.78 -34.10 34.67
C LYS A 446 -13.55 -35.00 35.91
N PRO A 447 -12.97 -36.22 35.80
CA PRO A 447 -12.75 -37.09 36.95
C PRO A 447 -11.69 -36.58 37.95
N ASN A 448 -10.82 -35.66 37.52
CA ASN A 448 -9.69 -35.17 38.30
C ASN A 448 -9.87 -33.74 38.81
N ASN A 449 -11.06 -33.16 38.66
CA ASN A 449 -11.43 -31.91 39.29
C ASN A 449 -12.36 -32.19 40.47
N GLN A 450 -12.05 -31.61 41.63
CA GLN A 450 -12.79 -31.83 42.86
C GLN A 450 -12.74 -30.57 43.73
N MET A 451 -13.86 -30.24 44.36
CA MET A 451 -13.93 -29.23 45.40
C MET A 451 -14.72 -29.82 46.56
N ILE A 452 -14.12 -29.82 47.75
CA ILE A 452 -14.71 -30.36 48.98
C ILE A 452 -14.67 -29.28 50.06
N LEU A 453 -15.80 -29.04 50.72
CA LEU A 453 -15.86 -28.33 51.99
C LEU A 453 -15.69 -29.32 53.13
N ARG A 454 -14.68 -29.09 53.98
CA ARG A 454 -14.43 -29.93 55.15
C ARG A 454 -15.51 -29.71 56.21
N GLY A 455 -16.14 -30.78 56.66
CA GLY A 455 -17.16 -30.72 57.70
C GLY A 455 -16.55 -30.43 59.06
N HIS A 456 -17.04 -29.39 59.75
CA HIS A 456 -16.66 -29.14 61.14
C HIS A 456 -17.17 -30.24 62.11
N THR A 457 -18.14 -31.04 61.67
CA THR A 457 -18.82 -32.10 62.45
C THR A 457 -18.57 -33.53 61.93
N GLY A 458 -17.62 -33.71 61.00
CA GLY A 458 -17.12 -35.04 60.60
C GLY A 458 -17.52 -35.54 59.20
N GLU A 459 -18.40 -34.85 58.46
CA GLU A 459 -18.74 -35.20 57.08
C GLU A 459 -18.36 -34.11 56.07
N ASP A 460 -17.58 -34.49 55.08
CA ASP A 460 -17.15 -33.62 53.99
C ASP A 460 -18.26 -33.43 52.95
N HIS A 461 -18.49 -32.19 52.52
CA HIS A 461 -19.43 -31.88 51.46
C HIS A 461 -18.70 -31.73 50.12
N THR A 462 -19.04 -32.56 49.14
CA THR A 462 -18.47 -32.49 47.78
C THR A 462 -19.37 -31.68 46.87
N PHE A 463 -18.78 -30.76 46.10
CA PHE A 463 -19.51 -29.93 45.13
C PHE A 463 -19.51 -30.55 43.73
N ASP A 464 -20.56 -30.27 42.96
CA ASP A 464 -20.73 -30.74 41.58
C ASP A 464 -19.95 -29.87 40.57
N LEU A 465 -19.08 -30.50 39.78
CA LEU A 465 -18.39 -29.83 38.68
C LEU A 465 -19.40 -29.36 37.60
N ASP A 466 -19.16 -28.20 37.00
CA ASP A 466 -20.00 -27.54 35.98
C ASP A 466 -21.38 -27.04 36.46
N LYS A 467 -21.76 -27.33 37.71
CA LYS A 467 -22.98 -26.82 38.38
C LYS A 467 -22.62 -25.90 39.54
N ASP A 468 -21.84 -26.38 40.50
CA ASP A 468 -21.46 -25.65 41.71
C ASP A 468 -20.13 -24.93 41.54
N PHE A 469 -19.18 -25.56 40.84
CA PHE A 469 -17.87 -24.99 40.57
C PHE A 469 -17.30 -25.38 39.20
N ARG A 470 -16.39 -24.55 38.70
CA ARG A 470 -15.66 -24.77 37.45
C ARG A 470 -14.29 -24.09 37.49
N PRO A 471 -13.17 -24.83 37.35
CA PRO A 471 -11.86 -24.22 37.13
C PRO A 471 -11.84 -23.38 35.85
N LEU A 472 -11.21 -22.20 35.89
CA LEU A 472 -11.06 -21.36 34.71
C LEU A 472 -9.95 -21.88 33.80
N ALA A 473 -10.01 -21.60 32.49
CA ALA A 473 -9.09 -22.18 31.50
C ALA A 473 -7.58 -21.91 31.76
N PHE A 474 -7.25 -20.84 32.50
CA PHE A 474 -5.90 -20.47 32.89
C PHE A 474 -5.51 -20.91 34.31
N SER A 475 -6.36 -21.65 35.01
CA SER A 475 -6.08 -22.18 36.36
C SER A 475 -4.86 -23.10 36.34
N ALA A 476 -4.02 -23.03 37.36
CA ALA A 476 -2.94 -23.98 37.53
C ALA A 476 -3.49 -25.36 37.92
N ASN A 477 -2.81 -26.42 37.48
CA ASN A 477 -3.10 -27.78 37.90
C ASN A 477 -2.46 -28.05 39.27
N GLY A 478 -3.20 -28.66 40.18
CA GLY A 478 -2.69 -28.99 41.51
C GLY A 478 -3.79 -29.37 42.49
N GLN A 479 -3.40 -29.62 43.73
CA GLN A 479 -4.31 -29.80 44.85
C GLN A 479 -3.88 -28.86 45.97
N ILE A 480 -4.83 -28.13 46.52
CA ILE A 480 -4.62 -27.19 47.61
C ILE A 480 -5.68 -27.38 48.67
N GLU A 481 -5.37 -26.95 49.89
CA GLU A 481 -6.32 -26.87 50.99
C GLU A 481 -6.07 -25.57 51.76
N GLY A 482 -7.16 -24.93 52.20
CA GLY A 482 -7.06 -23.70 52.97
C GLY A 482 -8.40 -23.12 53.39
N GLU A 483 -8.36 -22.21 54.36
CA GLU A 483 -9.52 -21.45 54.79
C GLU A 483 -9.91 -20.38 53.77
N VAL A 484 -11.21 -20.10 53.67
CA VAL A 484 -11.77 -19.11 52.75
C VAL A 484 -11.80 -17.71 53.37
N ILE A 485 -11.48 -16.70 52.57
CA ILE A 485 -11.62 -15.28 52.93
C ILE A 485 -12.27 -14.52 51.77
N PHE A 486 -13.32 -13.74 52.04
CA PHE A 486 -13.95 -12.88 51.06
C PHE A 486 -13.20 -11.55 50.96
N ALA A 487 -12.81 -11.14 49.76
CA ALA A 487 -12.08 -9.91 49.49
C ALA A 487 -12.80 -9.03 48.45
N GLY A 488 -14.11 -8.83 48.64
CA GLY A 488 -14.91 -7.91 47.81
C GLY A 488 -14.79 -8.18 46.32
N TYR A 489 -14.48 -7.16 45.53
CA TYR A 489 -14.24 -7.30 44.09
C TYR A 489 -12.81 -7.77 43.73
N GLY A 490 -11.91 -7.99 44.68
CA GLY A 490 -10.54 -8.45 44.40
C GLY A 490 -9.72 -7.50 43.53
N LEU A 491 -10.00 -6.19 43.60
CA LEU A 491 -9.35 -5.17 42.78
C LEU A 491 -8.29 -4.44 43.59
N THR A 492 -7.17 -4.11 42.95
CA THR A 492 -6.21 -3.14 43.48
C THR A 492 -5.86 -2.13 42.38
N LYS A 493 -6.38 -0.91 42.52
CA LYS A 493 -6.03 0.29 41.76
C LYS A 493 -5.21 1.22 42.67
N PRO A 494 -3.92 1.45 42.38
CA PRO A 494 -3.11 2.42 43.10
C PRO A 494 -3.69 3.83 42.97
N GLY A 495 -3.72 4.61 44.05
CA GLY A 495 -4.18 5.99 44.03
C GLY A 495 -4.16 6.63 45.42
N LYS A 496 -4.32 7.96 45.49
CA LYS A 496 -4.55 8.65 46.76
C LYS A 496 -5.89 8.20 47.38
N LEU A 497 -6.07 8.41 48.67
CA LEU A 497 -7.33 8.14 49.38
C LEU A 497 -8.50 8.82 48.63
N GLY A 498 -9.56 8.07 48.30
CA GLY A 498 -10.69 8.53 47.49
C GLY A 498 -10.53 8.40 45.96
N VAL A 499 -9.33 8.10 45.46
CA VAL A 499 -9.05 7.92 44.02
C VAL A 499 -8.66 6.48 43.68
N GLY A 500 -7.91 5.82 44.59
CA GLY A 500 -7.57 4.41 44.52
C GLY A 500 -8.74 3.48 44.87
N TYR A 501 -8.56 2.18 44.69
CA TYR A 501 -9.51 1.16 45.12
C TYR A 501 -8.72 -0.09 45.52
N ASN A 502 -8.85 -0.58 46.75
CA ASN A 502 -8.09 -1.76 47.20
C ASN A 502 -8.98 -2.70 48.02
N SER A 503 -9.41 -3.81 47.42
CA SER A 503 -10.21 -4.82 48.11
C SER A 503 -9.42 -5.64 49.14
N TYR A 504 -8.09 -5.64 49.06
CA TYR A 504 -7.24 -6.41 49.96
C TYR A 504 -6.89 -5.65 51.24
N GLY A 505 -6.98 -4.31 51.25
CA GLY A 505 -6.85 -3.44 52.43
C GLY A 505 -5.93 -3.99 53.53
N ASP A 506 -6.52 -4.21 54.72
CA ASP A 506 -5.88 -4.82 55.90
C ASP A 506 -6.13 -6.34 56.03
N LEU A 507 -6.64 -7.00 54.97
CA LEU A 507 -6.95 -8.43 54.99
C LEU A 507 -5.68 -9.27 54.89
N ASN A 508 -5.48 -10.17 55.86
CA ASN A 508 -4.43 -11.19 55.75
C ASN A 508 -4.91 -12.36 54.89
N VAL A 509 -4.57 -12.33 53.60
CA VAL A 509 -4.91 -13.38 52.63
C VAL A 509 -3.79 -14.40 52.41
N LYS A 510 -2.66 -14.26 53.12
CA LYS A 510 -1.51 -15.16 52.98
C LYS A 510 -1.90 -16.57 53.37
N ASP A 511 -1.58 -17.53 52.51
CA ASP A 511 -1.86 -18.96 52.67
C ASP A 511 -3.36 -19.34 52.72
N LYS A 512 -4.25 -18.41 52.33
CA LYS A 512 -5.72 -18.59 52.30
C LYS A 512 -6.26 -18.79 50.88
N ILE A 513 -7.50 -19.26 50.78
CA ILE A 513 -8.29 -19.30 49.54
C ILE A 513 -9.13 -18.03 49.49
N VAL A 514 -8.88 -17.16 48.51
CA VAL A 514 -9.56 -15.86 48.42
C VAL A 514 -10.82 -16.00 47.56
N MET A 515 -11.96 -15.53 48.04
CA MET A 515 -13.21 -15.42 47.29
C MET A 515 -13.47 -13.98 46.88
N VAL A 516 -13.77 -13.73 45.61
CA VAL A 516 -14.03 -12.40 45.07
C VAL A 516 -15.27 -12.37 44.16
N LEU A 517 -15.91 -11.21 44.09
CA LEU A 517 -16.94 -10.89 43.11
C LEU A 517 -16.33 -10.71 41.72
N ARG A 518 -17.00 -11.23 40.69
CA ARG A 518 -16.72 -10.91 39.29
C ARG A 518 -17.10 -9.45 39.00
N TYR A 519 -16.46 -8.84 38.00
CA TYR A 519 -16.67 -7.45 37.57
C TYR A 519 -16.15 -6.39 38.57
N VAL A 520 -16.83 -5.25 38.64
CA VAL A 520 -16.52 -4.03 39.41
C VAL A 520 -17.81 -3.59 40.10
N PRO A 521 -17.76 -2.66 41.08
CA PRO A 521 -18.95 -2.05 41.66
C PRO A 521 -19.97 -1.62 40.59
N GLU A 522 -21.25 -1.96 40.80
CA GLU A 522 -22.29 -1.80 39.78
C GLU A 522 -22.95 -0.40 39.79
N GLU A 523 -23.06 0.23 40.97
CA GLU A 523 -23.74 1.52 41.21
C GLU A 523 -22.76 2.72 41.28
N ILE A 524 -21.84 2.79 40.32
CA ILE A 524 -20.84 3.86 40.17
C ILE A 524 -21.04 4.62 38.85
N SER A 525 -20.46 5.82 38.74
CA SER A 525 -20.52 6.61 37.51
C SER A 525 -19.90 5.85 36.32
N VAL A 526 -20.35 6.16 35.10
CA VAL A 526 -19.87 5.51 33.86
C VAL A 526 -18.36 5.65 33.71
N ASP A 527 -17.82 6.85 33.97
CA ASP A 527 -16.38 7.12 33.90
C ASP A 527 -15.61 6.30 34.94
N ARG A 528 -16.12 6.24 36.18
CA ARG A 528 -15.50 5.45 37.25
C ARG A 528 -15.51 3.95 36.91
N ARG A 529 -16.59 3.48 36.31
CA ARG A 529 -16.72 2.09 35.83
C ARG A 529 -15.73 1.78 34.72
N GLN A 530 -15.55 2.69 33.75
CA GLN A 530 -14.55 2.55 32.70
C GLN A 530 -13.11 2.50 33.25
N GLU A 531 -12.81 3.30 34.28
CA GLU A 531 -11.51 3.24 34.97
C GLU A 531 -11.28 1.88 35.63
N LEU A 532 -12.25 1.39 36.42
CA LEU A 532 -12.10 0.14 37.17
C LEU A 532 -12.13 -1.10 36.27
N ASN A 533 -12.85 -1.04 35.14
CA ASN A 533 -12.91 -2.14 34.17
C ASN A 533 -11.54 -2.55 33.64
N ARG A 534 -10.56 -1.64 33.65
CA ARG A 534 -9.15 -1.92 33.30
C ARG A 534 -8.50 -2.95 34.24
N TYR A 535 -9.02 -3.08 35.46
CA TYR A 535 -8.54 -3.98 36.51
C TYR A 535 -9.50 -5.16 36.77
N ALA A 536 -10.64 -5.23 36.06
CA ALA A 536 -11.70 -6.21 36.33
C ALA A 536 -11.41 -7.61 35.80
N GLY A 537 -10.39 -7.77 34.94
CA GLY A 537 -10.05 -9.03 34.30
C GLY A 537 -9.70 -10.11 35.33
N LEU A 538 -10.25 -11.32 35.16
CA LEU A 538 -10.08 -12.42 36.11
C LEU A 538 -8.60 -12.81 36.33
N ARG A 539 -7.76 -12.64 35.30
CA ARG A 539 -6.31 -12.83 35.42
C ARG A 539 -5.61 -11.77 36.26
N TYR A 540 -6.05 -10.51 36.16
CA TYR A 540 -5.54 -9.46 37.03
C TYR A 540 -5.87 -9.78 38.49
N LYS A 541 -7.12 -10.16 38.76
CA LYS A 541 -7.54 -10.56 40.12
C LYS A 541 -6.74 -11.75 40.63
N ALA A 542 -6.50 -12.76 39.79
CA ALA A 542 -5.64 -13.90 40.13
C ALA A 542 -4.20 -13.47 40.44
N LEU A 543 -3.62 -12.59 39.63
CA LEU A 543 -2.29 -12.04 39.90
C LEU A 543 -2.25 -11.31 41.25
N ILE A 544 -3.22 -10.43 41.53
CA ILE A 544 -3.27 -9.67 42.77
C ILE A 544 -3.43 -10.60 43.97
N ALA A 545 -4.34 -11.57 43.91
CA ALA A 545 -4.51 -12.57 44.97
C ALA A 545 -3.20 -13.33 45.24
N ARG A 546 -2.55 -13.82 44.19
CA ARG A 546 -1.27 -14.55 44.29
C ARG A 546 -0.16 -13.69 44.89
N ASN A 547 -0.04 -12.44 44.44
CA ASN A 547 1.00 -11.52 44.95
C ASN A 547 0.77 -11.14 46.41
N ASN A 548 -0.46 -11.21 46.92
CA ASN A 548 -0.77 -11.06 48.35
C ASN A 548 -0.64 -12.38 49.13
N GLY A 549 -0.17 -13.46 48.49
CA GLY A 549 0.13 -14.74 49.13
C GLY A 549 -1.02 -15.75 49.17
N ALA A 550 -2.11 -15.52 48.43
CA ALA A 550 -3.21 -16.48 48.37
C ALA A 550 -2.80 -17.80 47.71
N LYS A 551 -3.39 -18.92 48.15
CA LYS A 551 -3.18 -20.27 47.58
C LYS A 551 -4.09 -20.57 46.40
N ALA A 552 -5.31 -20.03 46.41
CA ALA A 552 -6.27 -20.16 45.32
C ALA A 552 -7.21 -18.93 45.27
N LEU A 553 -7.87 -18.75 44.13
CA LEU A 553 -8.88 -17.72 43.93
C LEU A 553 -10.23 -18.34 43.52
N LEU A 554 -11.28 -18.10 44.31
CA LEU A 554 -12.67 -18.35 43.97
C LEU A 554 -13.29 -17.08 43.40
N VAL A 555 -13.99 -17.22 42.28
CA VAL A 555 -14.69 -16.11 41.61
C VAL A 555 -16.18 -16.44 41.58
N VAL A 556 -16.99 -15.56 42.15
CA VAL A 556 -18.45 -15.67 42.12
C VAL A 556 -19.04 -14.51 41.31
N THR A 557 -19.99 -14.80 40.41
CA THR A 557 -20.74 -13.74 39.73
C THR A 557 -21.81 -13.21 40.69
N GLY A 558 -21.64 -11.97 41.14
CA GLY A 558 -22.46 -11.38 42.19
C GLY A 558 -23.95 -11.28 41.83
N PRO A 559 -24.87 -11.29 42.81
CA PRO A 559 -26.32 -11.17 42.59
C PRO A 559 -26.78 -9.91 41.86
N ASN A 560 -26.03 -8.80 41.97
CA ASN A 560 -26.34 -7.53 41.29
C ASN A 560 -25.64 -7.41 39.92
N SER A 561 -24.78 -8.37 39.56
CA SER A 561 -23.96 -8.30 38.35
C SER A 561 -24.64 -8.91 37.12
N PRO A 562 -24.18 -8.57 35.91
CA PRO A 562 -24.60 -9.27 34.69
C PRO A 562 -24.32 -10.77 34.77
N ASN A 563 -25.30 -11.59 34.38
CA ASN A 563 -25.26 -13.06 34.50
C ASN A 563 -25.18 -13.55 35.96
N ALA A 564 -25.84 -12.85 36.89
CA ALA A 564 -25.91 -13.15 38.33
C ALA A 564 -25.97 -14.66 38.63
N GLY A 565 -25.07 -15.11 39.51
CA GLY A 565 -25.01 -16.48 40.00
C GLY A 565 -24.47 -17.54 39.02
N LYS A 566 -24.32 -17.22 37.72
CA LYS A 566 -23.79 -18.17 36.73
C LYS A 566 -22.28 -18.34 36.85
N LEU A 567 -21.82 -19.58 36.66
CA LEU A 567 -20.41 -19.90 36.49
C LEU A 567 -19.82 -19.16 35.28
N ALA A 568 -18.57 -18.74 35.39
CA ALA A 568 -17.83 -18.23 34.24
C ALA A 568 -17.66 -19.33 33.17
N ASN A 569 -17.73 -18.94 31.90
CA ASN A 569 -17.54 -19.87 30.79
C ASN A 569 -16.09 -20.35 30.73
N LEU A 570 -15.89 -21.62 30.35
CA LEU A 570 -14.57 -22.15 30.04
C LEU A 570 -14.13 -21.64 28.66
N ASN A 571 -13.68 -20.40 28.61
CA ASN A 571 -13.20 -19.81 27.36
C ASN A 571 -11.71 -20.08 27.18
N PHE A 572 -11.33 -20.58 26.01
CA PHE A 572 -9.93 -20.74 25.65
C PHE A 572 -9.24 -19.38 25.65
N ASP A 573 -8.11 -19.29 26.33
CA ASP A 573 -7.33 -18.07 26.46
C ASP A 573 -6.04 -18.19 25.64
N ILE A 574 -5.92 -17.32 24.63
CA ILE A 574 -4.94 -17.36 23.53
C ILE A 574 -3.48 -17.37 24.02
N SER A 575 -3.22 -16.79 25.18
CA SER A 575 -1.87 -16.53 25.68
C SER A 575 -1.11 -17.71 26.30
N MET A 576 -1.76 -18.88 26.37
CA MET A 576 -1.13 -20.17 26.72
C MET A 576 -0.45 -20.24 28.12
N ALA A 577 -0.47 -19.15 28.91
CA ALA A 577 0.15 -19.07 30.24
C ALA A 577 -0.88 -19.32 31.37
N GLY A 578 -0.50 -20.16 32.33
CA GLY A 578 -1.29 -20.40 33.54
C GLY A 578 -1.13 -19.26 34.55
N ALA A 579 -2.14 -19.01 35.39
CA ALA A 579 -2.09 -17.99 36.44
C ALA A 579 -1.13 -18.32 37.60
N GLY A 580 -0.43 -19.45 37.54
CA GLY A 580 0.48 -19.90 38.61
C GLY A 580 -0.22 -20.27 39.92
N MET A 581 -1.57 -20.27 39.96
CA MET A 581 -2.39 -20.72 41.08
C MET A 581 -3.72 -21.31 40.59
N PRO A 582 -4.40 -22.16 41.39
CA PRO A 582 -5.78 -22.56 41.11
C PRO A 582 -6.75 -21.37 41.13
N VAL A 583 -7.53 -21.22 40.06
CA VAL A 583 -8.59 -20.20 39.91
C VAL A 583 -9.88 -20.88 39.49
N ILE A 584 -10.93 -20.70 40.28
CA ILE A 584 -12.17 -21.46 40.20
C ILE A 584 -13.35 -20.50 40.17
N SER A 585 -14.26 -20.64 39.21
CA SER A 585 -15.58 -20.03 39.30
C SER A 585 -16.47 -20.88 40.19
N ILE A 586 -17.20 -20.25 41.10
CA ILE A 586 -18.25 -20.91 41.90
C ILE A 586 -19.61 -20.30 41.59
N SER A 587 -20.69 -21.05 41.78
CA SER A 587 -22.05 -20.56 41.58
C SER A 587 -22.42 -19.51 42.62
N GLY A 588 -23.42 -18.69 42.32
CA GLY A 588 -23.96 -17.72 43.28
C GLY A 588 -24.51 -18.39 44.54
N GLU A 589 -25.10 -19.57 44.40
CA GLU A 589 -25.63 -20.37 45.51
C GLU A 589 -24.52 -20.81 46.46
N ILE A 590 -23.41 -21.32 45.93
CA ILE A 590 -22.24 -21.68 46.75
C ILE A 590 -21.64 -20.43 47.40
N GLY A 591 -21.38 -19.39 46.63
CA GLY A 591 -20.80 -18.15 47.16
C GLY A 591 -21.65 -17.52 48.26
N ASN A 592 -22.98 -17.56 48.14
CA ASN A 592 -23.90 -17.10 49.18
C ASN A 592 -23.88 -18.01 50.41
N SER A 593 -23.89 -19.33 50.22
CA SER A 593 -23.87 -20.30 51.33
C SER A 593 -22.64 -20.15 52.21
N LEU A 594 -21.47 -19.88 51.62
CA LEU A 594 -20.21 -19.69 52.36
C LEU A 594 -20.25 -18.45 53.30
N VAL A 595 -20.92 -17.37 52.90
CA VAL A 595 -21.05 -16.16 53.75
C VAL A 595 -22.25 -16.22 54.68
N GLN A 596 -23.30 -16.97 54.31
CA GLN A 596 -24.52 -17.14 55.09
C GLN A 596 -24.29 -17.84 56.42
N PHE A 597 -23.27 -18.70 56.51
CA PHE A 597 -22.83 -19.30 57.77
C PHE A 597 -22.48 -18.25 58.85
N TYR A 598 -22.12 -17.02 58.46
CA TYR A 598 -21.82 -15.90 59.37
C TYR A 598 -22.94 -14.84 59.40
N GLY A 599 -24.16 -15.21 59.00
CA GLY A 599 -25.33 -14.33 59.06
C GLY A 599 -25.29 -13.17 58.05
N LYS A 600 -24.58 -13.33 56.94
CA LYS A 600 -24.52 -12.34 55.84
C LYS A 600 -25.08 -12.95 54.55
N SER A 601 -25.64 -12.13 53.65
CA SER A 601 -25.91 -12.57 52.28
C SER A 601 -24.91 -11.96 51.28
N LEU A 602 -24.64 -12.67 50.18
CA LEU A 602 -23.76 -12.18 49.12
C LEU A 602 -24.34 -10.93 48.45
N LYS A 603 -25.68 -10.81 48.42
CA LYS A 603 -26.39 -9.64 47.90
C LYS A 603 -26.19 -8.42 48.80
N GLU A 604 -26.29 -8.56 50.12
CA GLU A 604 -26.00 -7.47 51.07
C GLU A 604 -24.55 -7.00 50.94
N LEU A 605 -23.60 -7.94 50.91
CA LEU A 605 -22.17 -7.64 50.75
C LEU A 605 -21.91 -6.88 49.44
N GLN A 606 -22.42 -7.38 48.30
CA GLN A 606 -22.25 -6.70 47.01
C GLN A 606 -22.91 -5.32 46.98
N THR A 607 -24.16 -5.18 47.44
CA THR A 607 -24.89 -3.90 47.43
C THR A 607 -24.15 -2.83 48.24
N SER A 608 -23.50 -3.21 49.35
CA SER A 608 -22.68 -2.28 50.13
C SER A 608 -21.43 -1.81 49.38
N LEU A 609 -20.85 -2.66 48.54
CA LEU A 609 -19.65 -2.39 47.75
C LEU A 609 -19.95 -1.65 46.44
N ASP A 610 -21.14 -1.82 45.88
CA ASP A 610 -21.56 -1.25 44.60
C ASP A 610 -21.55 0.28 44.58
N LYS A 611 -21.65 0.91 45.75
CA LYS A 611 -21.64 2.37 45.94
C LYS A 611 -20.26 2.93 46.31
N GLU A 612 -19.21 2.10 46.33
CA GLU A 612 -17.88 2.44 46.88
C GLU A 612 -17.95 3.04 48.30
N ASN A 613 -18.90 2.60 49.13
CA ASN A 613 -19.05 3.12 50.48
C ASN A 613 -17.79 2.82 51.32
N PRO A 614 -17.08 3.82 51.86
CA PRO A 614 -15.86 3.63 52.64
C PRO A 614 -16.09 2.92 53.98
N HIS A 615 -17.35 2.81 54.43
CA HIS A 615 -17.74 2.06 55.62
C HIS A 615 -18.26 0.65 55.30
N ALA A 616 -18.24 0.23 54.02
CA ALA A 616 -18.64 -1.11 53.64
C ALA A 616 -17.63 -2.16 54.13
N VAL A 617 -18.11 -3.38 54.34
CA VAL A 617 -17.25 -4.52 54.66
C VAL A 617 -16.51 -4.92 53.38
N HIS A 618 -15.30 -4.39 53.20
CA HIS A 618 -14.46 -4.64 52.03
C HIS A 618 -13.92 -6.08 51.95
N GLY A 619 -13.86 -6.78 53.09
CA GLY A 619 -13.62 -8.20 53.16
C GLY A 619 -14.09 -8.83 54.46
N LEU A 620 -14.29 -10.15 54.42
CA LEU A 620 -14.87 -10.94 55.49
C LEU A 620 -14.07 -12.24 55.64
N SER A 621 -13.45 -12.45 56.79
CA SER A 621 -12.81 -13.72 57.13
C SER A 621 -13.87 -14.77 57.44
N LEU A 622 -13.72 -16.00 56.93
CA LEU A 622 -14.65 -17.11 57.13
C LEU A 622 -13.93 -18.25 57.90
N PRO A 623 -13.54 -18.04 59.17
CA PRO A 623 -12.73 -19.00 59.93
C PRO A 623 -13.46 -20.33 60.17
N GLY A 624 -12.85 -21.45 59.79
CA GLY A 624 -13.48 -22.78 59.86
C GLY A 624 -14.17 -23.24 58.57
N ILE A 625 -14.30 -22.38 57.56
CA ILE A 625 -14.66 -22.79 56.19
C ILE A 625 -13.38 -23.20 55.46
N VAL A 626 -13.07 -24.50 55.45
CA VAL A 626 -11.87 -25.06 54.82
C VAL A 626 -12.24 -25.79 53.54
N LEU A 627 -11.68 -25.37 52.40
CA LEU A 627 -11.89 -26.06 51.12
C LEU A 627 -10.64 -26.85 50.72
N ASN A 628 -10.85 -28.10 50.28
CA ASN A 628 -9.88 -28.87 49.52
C ASN A 628 -10.23 -28.77 48.04
N ILE A 629 -9.31 -28.27 47.21
CA ILE A 629 -9.55 -28.04 45.78
C ILE A 629 -8.49 -28.75 44.98
N LYS A 630 -8.92 -29.66 44.10
CA LYS A 630 -8.10 -30.30 43.08
C LYS A 630 -8.52 -29.77 41.71
N THR A 631 -7.56 -29.22 40.98
CA THR A 631 -7.74 -28.71 39.62
C THR A 631 -6.90 -29.50 38.63
N LYS A 632 -7.54 -29.95 37.55
CA LYS A 632 -6.90 -30.61 36.43
C LYS A 632 -7.50 -30.16 35.11
N ILE A 633 -6.71 -29.34 34.41
CA ILE A 633 -6.97 -28.77 33.12
C ILE A 633 -6.08 -29.45 32.09
N LYS A 634 -6.69 -29.96 31.02
CA LYS A 634 -6.04 -30.51 29.85
C LYS A 634 -5.96 -29.43 28.78
N ARG A 635 -4.74 -29.10 28.37
CA ARG A 635 -4.49 -28.26 27.20
C ARG A 635 -4.60 -29.13 25.96
N ILE A 636 -5.55 -28.82 25.08
CA ILE A 636 -5.77 -29.61 23.87
C ILE A 636 -4.71 -29.19 22.85
N ARG A 637 -3.73 -30.08 22.63
CA ARG A 637 -2.75 -29.90 21.56
C ARG A 637 -3.42 -30.16 20.22
N LYS A 638 -3.33 -29.18 19.32
CA LYS A 638 -3.76 -29.28 17.92
C LYS A 638 -2.57 -29.00 17.01
N LYS A 639 -2.70 -29.44 15.76
CA LYS A 639 -1.72 -29.21 14.70
C LYS A 639 -2.16 -28.06 13.81
N GLY A 640 -1.26 -27.13 13.58
CA GLY A 640 -1.38 -26.06 12.59
C GLY A 640 -0.34 -26.26 11.48
N SER A 641 -0.53 -25.57 10.36
CA SER A 641 0.44 -25.58 9.27
C SER A 641 0.51 -24.20 8.66
N ASN A 642 1.71 -23.70 8.41
CA ASN A 642 1.90 -22.61 7.45
C ASN A 642 2.05 -23.23 6.05
N ILE A 643 1.85 -22.44 5.00
CA ILE A 643 2.13 -22.83 3.61
C ILE A 643 3.27 -21.97 3.09
N ILE A 644 4.40 -22.58 2.75
CA ILE A 644 5.63 -21.90 2.34
C ILE A 644 6.03 -22.38 0.95
N ALA A 645 6.14 -21.43 0.02
CA ALA A 645 6.51 -21.67 -1.37
C ALA A 645 7.72 -20.83 -1.78
N LEU A 646 8.50 -21.38 -2.70
CA LEU A 646 9.74 -20.81 -3.21
C LEU A 646 9.61 -20.58 -4.71
N LEU A 647 9.85 -19.34 -5.15
CA LEU A 647 10.31 -19.08 -6.50
C LEU A 647 11.83 -18.89 -6.42
N PRO A 648 12.64 -19.88 -6.86
CA PRO A 648 14.09 -19.80 -6.71
C PRO A 648 14.66 -18.63 -7.53
N PRO A 649 15.86 -18.12 -7.23
CA PRO A 649 16.56 -17.23 -8.16
C PRO A 649 16.77 -17.95 -9.51
N SER A 650 16.98 -17.18 -10.59
CA SER A 650 17.23 -17.78 -11.90
C SER A 650 18.56 -18.55 -11.93
N SER A 651 18.70 -19.51 -12.86
CA SER A 651 19.84 -20.43 -12.92
C SER A 651 21.20 -19.74 -13.06
N GLU A 652 21.26 -18.59 -13.74
CA GLU A 652 22.49 -17.78 -13.84
C GLU A 652 22.84 -17.11 -12.50
N ALA A 653 21.85 -16.65 -11.74
CA ALA A 653 22.05 -16.06 -10.40
C ALA A 653 22.35 -17.12 -9.33
N ALA A 654 21.73 -18.30 -9.43
CA ALA A 654 21.92 -19.43 -8.52
C ALA A 654 23.34 -20.02 -8.55
N SER A 655 24.14 -19.69 -9.57
CA SER A 655 25.57 -20.07 -9.67
C SER A 655 26.47 -19.29 -8.69
N LYS A 656 25.97 -18.20 -8.09
CA LYS A 656 26.65 -17.43 -7.04
C LYS A 656 26.35 -18.07 -5.68
N ILE A 657 27.35 -18.72 -5.07
CA ILE A 657 27.24 -19.35 -3.75
C ILE A 657 26.73 -18.31 -2.72
N ASN A 658 25.60 -18.61 -2.07
CA ASN A 658 24.78 -17.79 -1.14
C ASN A 658 23.58 -17.04 -1.79
N SER A 659 22.60 -17.79 -2.30
CA SER A 659 21.30 -17.23 -2.74
C SER A 659 20.60 -16.43 -1.63
N GLU A 660 20.14 -15.22 -1.98
CA GLU A 660 19.35 -14.34 -1.12
C GLU A 660 17.85 -14.40 -1.51
N TYR A 661 16.96 -14.08 -0.56
CA TYR A 661 15.52 -14.14 -0.74
C TYR A 661 14.78 -12.92 -0.20
N VAL A 662 13.76 -12.47 -0.92
CA VAL A 662 12.73 -11.55 -0.41
C VAL A 662 11.53 -12.40 0.05
N MET A 663 11.08 -12.22 1.29
CA MET A 663 9.93 -12.98 1.83
C MET A 663 8.67 -12.11 1.84
N LEU A 664 7.56 -12.65 1.32
CA LEU A 664 6.23 -12.03 1.32
C LEU A 664 5.30 -12.86 2.20
N GLY A 665 4.55 -12.21 3.08
CA GLY A 665 3.70 -12.87 4.07
C GLY A 665 2.30 -12.29 4.18
N ALA A 666 1.33 -13.18 4.38
CA ALA A 666 -0.03 -12.88 4.84
C ALA A 666 -0.53 -14.05 5.70
N HIS A 667 -1.22 -13.80 6.81
CA HIS A 667 -1.92 -14.89 7.49
C HIS A 667 -3.11 -15.36 6.66
N TYR A 668 -3.59 -16.58 6.88
CA TYR A 668 -4.75 -17.13 6.17
C TYR A 668 -5.75 -17.83 7.10
N ASP A 669 -5.48 -17.81 8.41
CA ASP A 669 -6.43 -18.19 9.45
C ASP A 669 -7.28 -17.01 9.91
N HIS A 670 -8.51 -17.28 10.31
CA HIS A 670 -9.39 -16.28 10.93
C HIS A 670 -10.13 -16.88 12.15
N LEU A 671 -11.17 -16.21 12.65
CA LEU A 671 -11.79 -16.48 13.96
C LEU A 671 -12.77 -17.66 14.02
N GLY A 672 -13.04 -18.36 12.92
CA GLY A 672 -14.03 -19.45 12.90
C GLY A 672 -15.44 -18.96 13.13
N ARG A 673 -16.08 -19.36 14.25
CA ARG A 673 -17.42 -18.87 14.65
C ARG A 673 -17.38 -17.83 15.78
N GLY A 674 -16.27 -17.11 15.88
CA GLY A 674 -16.07 -16.08 16.90
C GLY A 674 -15.83 -16.64 18.30
N GLU A 675 -15.39 -17.90 18.42
CA GLU A 675 -15.23 -18.52 19.75
C GLU A 675 -14.03 -17.95 20.54
N THR A 676 -13.13 -17.23 19.86
CA THR A 676 -12.00 -16.50 20.41
C THR A 676 -11.78 -15.22 19.60
N GLY A 677 -11.46 -14.08 20.22
CA GLY A 677 -11.03 -12.86 19.51
C GLY A 677 -12.12 -11.97 18.88
N GLY A 678 -13.36 -12.46 18.77
CA GLY A 678 -14.48 -11.68 18.22
C GLY A 678 -15.03 -10.62 19.20
N PHE A 679 -15.45 -9.47 18.68
CA PHE A 679 -16.22 -8.51 19.46
C PHE A 679 -17.62 -9.08 19.73
N GLY A 680 -17.86 -9.54 20.96
CA GLY A 680 -19.14 -10.13 21.36
C GLY A 680 -20.29 -9.13 21.36
N ILE A 681 -20.81 -8.82 20.17
CA ILE A 681 -22.03 -8.05 19.96
C ILE A 681 -23.21 -9.00 20.05
N LYS A 682 -24.20 -8.61 20.86
CA LYS A 682 -25.43 -9.39 21.09
C LYS A 682 -26.16 -9.58 19.76
N GLY A 683 -26.43 -10.83 19.36
CA GLY A 683 -27.06 -11.21 18.10
C GLY A 683 -26.11 -11.78 17.05
N GLU A 684 -24.79 -11.75 17.28
CA GLU A 684 -23.77 -12.32 16.38
C GLU A 684 -23.16 -13.63 16.88
N GLU A 685 -23.71 -14.21 17.96
CA GLU A 685 -23.17 -15.41 18.59
C GLU A 685 -23.23 -16.65 17.67
N GLY A 686 -22.08 -17.28 17.44
CA GLY A 686 -21.96 -18.52 16.67
C GLY A 686 -22.05 -18.36 15.15
N LEU A 687 -22.19 -17.13 14.66
CA LEU A 687 -22.08 -16.79 13.23
C LEU A 687 -20.66 -17.02 12.74
N ILE A 688 -20.51 -17.25 11.43
CA ILE A 688 -19.20 -17.47 10.80
C ILE A 688 -18.50 -16.12 10.63
N HIS A 689 -17.23 -16.06 11.01
CA HIS A 689 -16.36 -14.92 10.75
C HIS A 689 -15.55 -15.22 9.51
N ASN A 690 -15.85 -14.58 8.40
CA ASN A 690 -15.24 -14.92 7.11
C ASN A 690 -13.89 -14.25 6.87
N GLY A 691 -13.56 -13.13 7.50
CA GLY A 691 -12.21 -12.53 7.44
C GLY A 691 -11.79 -12.09 6.05
N ALA A 692 -12.70 -11.44 5.31
CA ALA A 692 -12.46 -11.02 3.94
C ALA A 692 -11.35 -9.95 3.84
N ASP A 693 -11.38 -8.91 4.67
CA ASP A 693 -10.29 -7.93 4.72
C ASP A 693 -9.11 -8.45 5.51
N ASP A 694 -9.41 -8.98 6.71
CA ASP A 694 -8.42 -9.33 7.73
C ASP A 694 -7.31 -10.20 7.17
N ASN A 695 -7.68 -11.23 6.40
CA ASN A 695 -6.65 -11.96 5.66
C ASN A 695 -6.95 -12.31 4.22
N ALA A 696 -8.19 -12.55 3.80
CA ALA A 696 -8.41 -13.05 2.44
C ALA A 696 -7.90 -12.05 1.38
N SER A 697 -7.99 -10.75 1.65
CA SER A 697 -7.46 -9.67 0.81
C SER A 697 -5.95 -9.79 0.58
N GLY A 698 -5.18 -10.02 1.65
CA GLY A 698 -3.72 -10.20 1.63
C GLY A 698 -3.29 -11.50 0.95
N VAL A 699 -3.96 -12.61 1.29
CA VAL A 699 -3.70 -13.93 0.68
C VAL A 699 -3.94 -13.88 -0.83
N ALA A 700 -5.03 -13.25 -1.27
CA ALA A 700 -5.35 -13.10 -2.69
C ALA A 700 -4.28 -12.28 -3.43
N ALA A 701 -3.81 -11.17 -2.84
CA ALA A 701 -2.73 -10.37 -3.42
C ALA A 701 -1.41 -11.17 -3.53
N LEU A 702 -1.06 -11.99 -2.52
CA LEU A 702 0.12 -12.84 -2.57
C LEU A 702 0.04 -13.89 -3.67
N LEU A 703 -1.11 -14.54 -3.84
CA LEU A 703 -1.32 -15.55 -4.89
C LEU A 703 -1.14 -14.94 -6.29
N GLU A 704 -1.70 -13.76 -6.51
CA GLU A 704 -1.55 -13.04 -7.79
C GLU A 704 -0.12 -12.54 -8.02
N MET A 705 0.56 -12.04 -6.99
CA MET A 705 1.97 -11.70 -7.10
C MET A 705 2.82 -12.93 -7.42
N ALA A 706 2.51 -14.08 -6.80
CA ALA A 706 3.21 -15.33 -7.08
C ALA A 706 3.08 -15.75 -8.54
N ASP A 707 1.87 -15.71 -9.10
CA ASP A 707 1.63 -16.03 -10.50
C ASP A 707 2.34 -15.06 -11.45
N GLN A 708 2.17 -13.76 -11.24
CA GLN A 708 2.77 -12.72 -12.08
C GLN A 708 4.30 -12.78 -12.06
N LEU A 709 4.90 -12.95 -10.89
CA LEU A 709 6.36 -12.99 -10.74
C LEU A 709 6.94 -14.30 -11.28
N ALA A 710 6.24 -15.43 -11.11
CA ALA A 710 6.66 -16.69 -11.74
C ALA A 710 6.61 -16.62 -13.27
N ASN A 711 5.56 -16.04 -13.84
CA ASN A 711 5.44 -15.84 -15.30
C ASN A 711 6.46 -14.84 -15.83
N ARG A 712 6.76 -13.79 -15.05
CA ARG A 712 7.83 -12.85 -15.36
C ARG A 712 9.20 -13.52 -15.34
N GLN A 713 9.49 -14.38 -14.37
CA GLN A 713 10.76 -15.10 -14.30
C GLN A 713 11.00 -15.98 -15.53
N LYS A 714 9.95 -16.63 -16.05
CA LYS A 714 10.04 -17.43 -17.29
C LYS A 714 10.44 -16.59 -18.50
N THR A 715 9.96 -15.35 -18.58
CA THR A 715 10.19 -14.45 -19.74
C THR A 715 11.40 -13.54 -19.57
N LYS A 716 11.82 -13.29 -18.33
CA LYS A 716 12.92 -12.38 -17.96
C LYS A 716 13.73 -12.92 -16.78
N PRO A 717 14.38 -14.08 -16.92
CA PRO A 717 15.12 -14.71 -15.83
C PRO A 717 16.25 -13.85 -15.26
N GLN A 718 16.86 -12.98 -16.08
CA GLN A 718 17.94 -12.07 -15.68
C GLN A 718 17.51 -11.01 -14.64
N GLU A 719 16.21 -10.74 -14.50
CA GLU A 719 15.71 -9.81 -13.48
C GLU A 719 15.59 -10.46 -12.09
N PHE A 720 15.78 -11.79 -11.99
CA PHE A 720 15.59 -12.59 -10.77
C PHE A 720 16.92 -12.97 -10.10
N GLU A 721 17.68 -11.96 -9.65
CA GLU A 721 18.95 -12.19 -8.94
C GLU A 721 18.73 -12.82 -7.55
N ARG A 722 17.67 -12.39 -6.85
CA ARG A 722 17.20 -13.00 -5.59
C ARG A 722 16.02 -13.93 -5.83
N GLY A 723 15.85 -14.92 -4.97
CA GLY A 723 14.62 -15.71 -4.94
C GLY A 723 13.50 -15.00 -4.17
N LEU A 724 12.29 -15.55 -4.28
CA LEU A 724 11.13 -15.12 -3.50
C LEU A 724 10.61 -16.26 -2.65
N ILE A 725 10.27 -15.97 -1.40
CA ILE A 725 9.56 -16.90 -0.53
C ILE A 725 8.18 -16.32 -0.26
N PHE A 726 7.14 -17.06 -0.64
CA PHE A 726 5.75 -16.75 -0.33
C PHE A 726 5.33 -17.55 0.88
N SER A 727 4.80 -16.86 1.89
CA SER A 727 4.48 -17.45 3.18
C SER A 727 3.04 -17.12 3.59
N PHE A 728 2.27 -18.16 3.89
CA PHE A 728 0.89 -18.05 4.34
C PHE A 728 0.82 -18.59 5.77
N TRP A 729 0.55 -17.71 6.74
CA TRP A 729 0.65 -18.01 8.17
C TRP A 729 -0.66 -18.51 8.77
N SER A 730 -0.57 -19.52 9.64
CA SER A 730 -1.69 -19.99 10.46
C SER A 730 -1.40 -19.67 11.93
N GLY A 731 -2.42 -19.28 12.69
CA GLY A 731 -2.34 -18.99 14.11
C GLY A 731 -1.96 -17.56 14.41
N GLU A 732 -2.11 -16.64 13.46
CA GLU A 732 -1.91 -15.20 13.65
C GLU A 732 -2.91 -14.68 14.69
N GLU A 733 -4.18 -15.04 14.51
CA GLU A 733 -5.31 -14.68 15.38
C GLU A 733 -5.17 -15.24 16.81
N LEU A 734 -4.30 -16.23 16.95
CA LEU A 734 -3.93 -16.85 18.21
C LEU A 734 -2.61 -16.29 18.77
N GLY A 735 -2.15 -15.15 18.28
CA GLY A 735 -0.95 -14.46 18.74
C GLY A 735 0.31 -14.80 17.93
N LEU A 736 0.24 -14.71 16.59
CA LEU A 736 1.39 -14.86 15.68
C LEU A 736 2.08 -16.23 15.74
N ILE A 737 1.37 -17.28 16.13
CA ILE A 737 1.97 -18.59 16.44
C ILE A 737 2.70 -19.15 15.22
N GLY A 738 2.08 -19.11 14.04
CA GLY A 738 2.65 -19.68 12.82
C GLY A 738 3.96 -19.04 12.39
N SER A 739 4.00 -17.72 12.26
CA SER A 739 5.20 -16.99 11.87
C SER A 739 6.29 -17.08 12.94
N ALA A 740 5.93 -17.05 14.22
CA ALA A 740 6.90 -17.22 15.31
C ALA A 740 7.52 -18.63 15.32
N ARG A 741 6.73 -19.67 15.06
CA ARG A 741 7.22 -21.05 14.92
C ARG A 741 8.16 -21.20 13.73
N TYR A 742 7.85 -20.57 12.60
CA TYR A 742 8.74 -20.55 11.43
C TYR A 742 10.04 -19.80 11.73
N ALA A 743 9.98 -18.60 12.31
CA ALA A 743 11.18 -17.83 12.65
C ALA A 743 12.08 -18.54 13.68
N ALA A 744 11.52 -19.41 14.53
CA ALA A 744 12.28 -20.24 15.45
C ALA A 744 12.95 -21.45 14.75
N LYS A 745 12.30 -22.03 13.73
CA LYS A 745 12.80 -23.17 12.96
C LYS A 745 12.58 -22.95 11.46
N PRO A 746 13.36 -22.06 10.83
CA PRO A 746 13.11 -21.65 9.45
C PRO A 746 13.56 -22.73 8.46
N THR A 747 12.99 -22.71 7.27
CA THR A 747 13.35 -23.64 6.18
C THR A 747 14.51 -23.13 5.32
N VAL A 748 14.95 -21.89 5.55
CA VAL A 748 16.17 -21.27 5.01
C VAL A 748 16.91 -20.57 6.15
N ASP A 749 18.21 -20.27 6.00
CA ASP A 749 18.89 -19.43 6.99
C ASP A 749 18.28 -18.03 6.93
N LEU A 750 17.81 -17.50 8.07
CA LEU A 750 17.23 -16.15 8.16
C LEU A 750 18.18 -15.06 7.66
N LYS A 751 19.51 -15.29 7.69
CA LYS A 751 20.50 -14.37 7.11
C LYS A 751 20.37 -14.23 5.60
N GLN A 752 19.77 -15.20 4.91
CA GLN A 752 19.49 -15.14 3.48
C GLN A 752 18.26 -14.27 3.17
N LEU A 753 17.43 -13.94 4.17
CA LEU A 753 16.28 -13.05 3.98
C LEU A 753 16.73 -11.59 3.97
N VAL A 754 16.52 -10.92 2.83
CA VAL A 754 16.89 -9.50 2.67
C VAL A 754 15.84 -8.55 3.20
N ALA A 755 14.57 -8.96 3.17
CA ALA A 755 13.43 -8.23 3.69
C ALA A 755 12.23 -9.17 3.90
N TYR A 756 11.34 -8.79 4.81
CA TYR A 756 10.03 -9.40 4.99
C TYR A 756 8.92 -8.36 4.73
N LEU A 757 8.03 -8.66 3.78
CA LEU A 757 6.96 -7.79 3.34
C LEU A 757 5.61 -8.38 3.75
N ASN A 758 4.80 -7.61 4.48
CA ASN A 758 3.56 -8.11 5.09
C ASN A 758 2.31 -7.48 4.44
N PHE A 759 1.30 -8.31 4.19
CA PHE A 759 0.06 -7.95 3.50
C PHE A 759 -1.14 -8.37 4.34
N ASP A 760 -1.47 -7.53 5.30
CA ASP A 760 -2.52 -7.76 6.29
C ASP A 760 -3.49 -6.57 6.20
N MET A 761 -4.80 -6.84 6.13
CA MET A 761 -5.86 -5.83 5.98
C MET A 761 -5.60 -4.81 4.85
N ILE A 762 -5.51 -5.29 3.61
CA ILE A 762 -5.26 -4.44 2.42
C ILE A 762 -6.50 -4.19 1.55
N GLY A 763 -7.65 -4.71 1.94
CA GLY A 763 -8.89 -4.71 1.20
C GLY A 763 -9.80 -3.50 1.41
N ARG A 764 -9.51 -2.62 2.37
CA ARG A 764 -10.43 -1.53 2.79
C ARG A 764 -9.90 -0.14 2.46
N LEU A 765 -9.18 0.00 1.35
CA LEU A 765 -8.66 1.29 0.87
C LEU A 765 -9.78 2.34 0.75
N ARG A 766 -9.64 3.45 1.48
CA ARG A 766 -10.60 4.58 1.51
C ARG A 766 -9.90 5.88 1.18
N ASN A 767 -10.55 6.73 0.39
CA ASN A 767 -10.04 8.06 0.04
C ASN A 767 -8.61 8.05 -0.51
N ASN A 768 -8.23 6.97 -1.22
CA ASN A 768 -6.89 6.76 -1.76
C ASN A 768 -5.76 6.73 -0.71
N LYS A 769 -6.08 6.58 0.58
CA LYS A 769 -5.12 6.56 1.69
C LYS A 769 -4.60 5.16 1.95
N LEU A 770 -3.29 4.98 1.82
CA LEU A 770 -2.59 3.73 2.12
C LEU A 770 -1.53 4.00 3.19
N THR A 771 -1.49 3.15 4.22
CA THR A 771 -0.46 3.23 5.26
C THR A 771 0.63 2.22 4.96
N LEU A 772 1.88 2.69 4.91
CA LEU A 772 3.06 1.81 4.92
C LEU A 772 3.68 1.85 6.31
N GLN A 773 3.75 0.69 6.95
CA GLN A 773 4.23 0.55 8.32
C GLN A 773 5.59 -0.16 8.36
N GLY A 774 6.38 0.09 9.42
CA GLY A 774 7.73 -0.44 9.53
C GLY A 774 8.77 0.26 8.66
N VAL A 775 8.45 1.45 8.11
CA VAL A 775 9.32 2.24 7.23
C VAL A 775 10.66 2.57 7.89
N GLY A 776 10.71 2.67 9.22
CA GLY A 776 11.95 2.94 9.94
C GLY A 776 12.93 1.76 9.99
N SER A 777 12.50 0.56 9.61
CA SER A 777 13.33 -0.66 9.70
C SER A 777 14.51 -0.69 8.71
N SER A 778 14.50 0.17 7.68
CA SER A 778 15.58 0.36 6.72
C SER A 778 15.59 1.82 6.23
N THR A 779 16.79 2.37 6.00
CA THR A 779 16.94 3.69 5.35
C THR A 779 16.57 3.65 3.86
N ASN A 780 16.59 2.47 3.23
CA ASN A 780 16.28 2.28 1.81
C ASN A 780 14.78 2.43 1.49
N TRP A 781 13.88 2.25 2.47
CA TRP A 781 12.44 2.24 2.22
C TRP A 781 11.89 3.52 1.63
N LYS A 782 12.30 4.69 2.14
CA LYS A 782 11.77 5.97 1.65
C LYS A 782 12.05 6.18 0.16
N LYS A 783 13.28 5.87 -0.28
CA LYS A 783 13.68 5.99 -1.70
C LYS A 783 12.87 5.06 -2.59
N LEU A 784 12.68 3.81 -2.15
CA LEU A 784 11.92 2.81 -2.90
C LEU A 784 10.43 3.18 -2.99
N ILE A 785 9.86 3.61 -1.87
CA ILE A 785 8.48 4.08 -1.76
C ILE A 785 8.25 5.30 -2.65
N GLU A 786 9.11 6.31 -2.57
CA GLU A 786 9.01 7.52 -3.40
C GLU A 786 9.03 7.16 -4.88
N ARG A 787 10.03 6.39 -5.31
CA ARG A 787 10.18 5.95 -6.71
C ARG A 787 8.94 5.22 -7.22
N ARG A 788 8.36 4.32 -6.42
CA ARG A 788 7.23 3.48 -6.86
C ARG A 788 5.88 4.13 -6.64
N ASN A 789 5.75 5.06 -5.69
CA ASN A 789 4.49 5.77 -5.46
C ASN A 789 4.24 6.88 -6.47
N VAL A 790 5.27 7.39 -7.16
CA VAL A 790 5.08 8.26 -8.34
C VAL A 790 4.12 7.62 -9.34
N LEU A 791 4.32 6.32 -9.62
CA LEU A 791 3.46 5.55 -10.54
C LEU A 791 2.16 5.07 -9.88
N ALA A 792 2.19 4.69 -8.60
CA ALA A 792 1.04 4.09 -7.92
C ALA A 792 0.00 5.13 -7.44
N GLY A 793 0.43 6.37 -7.19
CA GLY A 793 -0.41 7.51 -6.89
C GLY A 793 -1.22 7.41 -5.59
N PHE A 794 -0.72 6.74 -4.54
CA PHE A 794 -1.40 6.69 -3.24
C PHE A 794 -1.12 7.93 -2.38
N ASP A 795 -2.11 8.34 -1.58
CA ASP A 795 -1.90 9.25 -0.45
C ASP A 795 -1.29 8.44 0.71
N LEU A 796 0.04 8.46 0.80
CA LEU A 796 0.78 7.59 1.70
C LEU A 796 0.92 8.15 3.11
N THR A 797 0.53 7.36 4.10
CA THR A 797 0.92 7.56 5.50
C THR A 797 2.10 6.64 5.84
N LEU A 798 3.27 7.21 6.12
CA LEU A 798 4.48 6.44 6.43
C LEU A 798 4.69 6.31 7.94
N GLN A 799 4.41 5.13 8.50
CA GLN A 799 4.65 4.83 9.90
C GLN A 799 6.04 4.24 10.11
N GLN A 800 6.83 4.88 10.97
CA GLN A 800 8.22 4.49 11.22
C GLN A 800 8.34 3.23 12.09
N ASP A 801 7.39 2.98 12.99
CA ASP A 801 7.48 1.90 13.97
C ASP A 801 7.41 0.51 13.28
N PRO A 802 8.43 -0.34 13.41
CA PRO A 802 8.42 -1.70 12.87
C PRO A 802 7.90 -2.75 13.86
N TYR A 803 7.59 -2.37 15.11
CA TYR A 803 7.01 -3.27 16.11
C TYR A 803 5.49 -3.30 15.98
N LEU A 804 5.00 -3.97 14.94
CA LEU A 804 3.60 -4.04 14.58
C LEU A 804 2.93 -5.30 15.17
N PRO A 805 1.65 -5.25 15.57
CA PRO A 805 0.93 -6.40 16.11
C PRO A 805 0.48 -7.37 14.99
N THR A 806 1.40 -7.76 14.11
CA THR A 806 1.20 -8.68 12.96
C THR A 806 2.50 -9.47 12.76
N ASP A 807 2.54 -10.39 11.80
CA ASP A 807 3.63 -11.37 11.60
C ASP A 807 5.02 -10.74 11.42
N THR A 808 5.12 -9.46 11.05
CA THR A 808 6.39 -8.70 11.03
C THR A 808 7.17 -8.79 12.35
N THR A 809 6.48 -8.90 13.50
CA THR A 809 7.10 -9.00 14.82
C THR A 809 7.91 -10.28 15.00
N SER A 810 7.63 -11.33 14.22
CA SER A 810 8.42 -12.57 14.24
C SER A 810 9.79 -12.41 13.55
N PHE A 811 9.92 -11.45 12.62
CA PHE A 811 11.11 -11.28 11.77
C PHE A 811 11.98 -10.07 12.13
N TYR A 812 11.38 -8.92 12.44
CA TYR A 812 12.15 -7.70 12.70
C TYR A 812 13.17 -7.81 13.87
N PRO A 813 12.83 -8.42 15.02
CA PRO A 813 13.80 -8.64 16.10
C PRO A 813 14.97 -9.57 15.72
N LYS A 814 14.83 -10.35 14.64
CA LYS A 814 15.87 -11.23 14.10
C LYS A 814 16.83 -10.54 13.13
N GLY A 815 16.71 -9.21 12.96
CA GLY A 815 17.62 -8.43 12.11
C GLY A 815 17.18 -8.32 10.66
N ILE A 816 15.91 -8.61 10.35
CA ILE A 816 15.36 -8.55 9.00
C ILE A 816 14.58 -7.24 8.84
N PRO A 817 14.88 -6.39 7.83
CA PRO A 817 14.06 -5.23 7.48
C PRO A 817 12.62 -5.62 7.13
N VAL A 818 11.64 -4.86 7.61
CA VAL A 818 10.21 -5.14 7.42
C VAL A 818 9.44 -3.98 6.80
N LEU A 819 8.45 -4.26 5.98
CA LEU A 819 7.50 -3.27 5.47
C LEU A 819 6.11 -3.90 5.37
N ALA A 820 5.09 -3.22 5.86
CA ALA A 820 3.71 -3.71 5.82
C ALA A 820 2.78 -2.72 5.11
N TRP A 821 1.88 -3.25 4.29
CA TRP A 821 0.80 -2.50 3.65
C TRP A 821 -0.45 -2.62 4.50
N PHE A 822 -1.10 -1.50 4.80
CA PHE A 822 -2.26 -1.48 5.68
C PHE A 822 -3.26 -0.41 5.25
N THR A 823 -4.54 -0.77 5.16
CA THR A 823 -5.61 0.15 4.74
C THR A 823 -6.40 0.79 5.90
N GLY A 824 -6.06 0.44 7.14
CA GLY A 824 -6.71 0.98 8.33
C GLY A 824 -7.78 0.06 8.91
N SER A 825 -8.06 0.19 10.20
CA SER A 825 -9.11 -0.58 10.86
C SER A 825 -10.52 -0.12 10.44
N HIS A 826 -11.50 -1.01 10.55
CA HIS A 826 -12.91 -0.73 10.24
C HIS A 826 -13.87 -1.41 11.23
N LYS A 827 -15.16 -1.03 11.20
CA LYS A 827 -16.17 -1.43 12.19
C LYS A 827 -16.60 -2.91 12.10
N GLU A 828 -16.29 -3.57 11.00
CA GLU A 828 -16.53 -4.99 10.71
C GLU A 828 -15.31 -5.87 11.03
N TYR A 829 -14.19 -5.28 11.43
CA TYR A 829 -12.99 -6.02 11.84
C TYR A 829 -13.32 -7.01 12.95
N HIS A 830 -12.87 -8.27 12.81
CA HIS A 830 -13.16 -9.38 13.72
C HIS A 830 -14.66 -9.66 13.92
N ARG A 831 -15.50 -9.39 12.92
CA ARG A 831 -16.95 -9.66 12.98
C ARG A 831 -17.42 -10.53 11.82
N PRO A 832 -18.60 -11.17 11.95
CA PRO A 832 -19.19 -11.95 10.85
C PRO A 832 -19.34 -11.15 9.56
N ALA A 833 -19.60 -9.85 9.66
CA ALA A 833 -19.79 -8.95 8.52
C ALA A 833 -18.51 -8.58 7.74
N ASP A 834 -17.33 -9.10 8.12
CA ASP A 834 -16.11 -8.97 7.30
C ASP A 834 -16.17 -9.92 6.10
N ASP A 835 -17.00 -9.55 5.12
CA ASP A 835 -17.36 -10.36 3.96
C ASP A 835 -16.83 -9.80 2.63
N PRO A 836 -16.72 -10.62 1.56
CA PRO A 836 -16.21 -10.23 0.24
C PRO A 836 -16.81 -8.95 -0.34
N ASP A 837 -18.12 -8.72 -0.17
CA ASP A 837 -18.80 -7.56 -0.74
C ASP A 837 -18.42 -6.23 -0.08
N THR A 838 -17.72 -6.30 1.05
CA THR A 838 -17.23 -5.11 1.75
C THR A 838 -15.90 -4.61 1.19
N LEU A 839 -15.20 -5.38 0.35
CA LEU A 839 -13.85 -5.02 -0.10
C LEU A 839 -13.83 -4.04 -1.27
N ASN A 840 -12.77 -3.23 -1.30
CA ASN A 840 -12.41 -2.39 -2.43
C ASN A 840 -11.43 -3.13 -3.35
N TYR A 841 -11.95 -3.93 -4.28
CA TYR A 841 -11.13 -4.75 -5.20
C TYR A 841 -10.21 -3.93 -6.12
N GLU A 842 -10.64 -2.74 -6.56
CA GLU A 842 -9.76 -1.83 -7.33
C GLU A 842 -8.59 -1.33 -6.44
N GLY A 843 -8.86 -1.10 -5.15
CA GLY A 843 -7.83 -0.80 -4.16
C GLY A 843 -6.83 -1.93 -3.98
N ILE A 844 -7.31 -3.18 -3.81
CA ILE A 844 -6.45 -4.37 -3.68
C ILE A 844 -5.58 -4.54 -4.93
N GLU A 845 -6.17 -4.43 -6.12
CA GLU A 845 -5.43 -4.53 -7.39
C GLU A 845 -4.28 -3.51 -7.45
N ARG A 846 -4.57 -2.23 -7.15
CA ARG A 846 -3.57 -1.16 -7.15
C ARG A 846 -2.47 -1.39 -6.11
N ILE A 847 -2.84 -1.84 -4.90
CA ILE A 847 -1.88 -2.16 -3.83
C ILE A 847 -0.99 -3.32 -4.26
N THR A 848 -1.57 -4.36 -4.86
CA THR A 848 -0.87 -5.55 -5.38
C THR A 848 0.15 -5.16 -6.44
N GLN A 849 -0.23 -4.30 -7.40
CA GLN A 849 0.68 -3.81 -8.43
C GLN A 849 1.81 -2.94 -7.84
N PHE A 850 1.49 -2.05 -6.91
CA PHE A 850 2.48 -1.21 -6.23
C PHE A 850 3.51 -2.05 -5.47
N ALA A 851 3.04 -3.03 -4.71
CA ALA A 851 3.89 -3.95 -3.97
C ALA A 851 4.71 -4.86 -4.89
N SER A 852 4.10 -5.42 -5.95
CA SER A 852 4.79 -6.24 -6.95
C SER A 852 5.94 -5.47 -7.61
N ASN A 853 5.76 -4.18 -7.89
CA ASN A 853 6.82 -3.33 -8.44
C ASN A 853 7.95 -3.05 -7.43
N MET A 854 7.63 -2.88 -6.15
CA MET A 854 8.64 -2.77 -5.09
C MET A 854 9.39 -4.09 -4.88
N VAL A 855 8.70 -5.22 -4.97
CA VAL A 855 9.27 -6.57 -4.92
C VAL A 855 10.22 -6.78 -6.11
N GLN A 856 9.85 -6.39 -7.32
CA GLN A 856 10.72 -6.45 -8.50
C GLN A 856 12.02 -5.66 -8.33
N ASP A 857 11.98 -4.47 -7.72
CA ASP A 857 13.19 -3.74 -7.37
C ASP A 857 14.05 -4.51 -6.37
N LEU A 858 13.45 -5.06 -5.32
CA LEU A 858 14.18 -5.82 -4.31
C LEU A 858 14.80 -7.11 -4.86
N ILE A 859 14.23 -7.69 -5.91
CA ILE A 859 14.77 -8.89 -6.54
C ILE A 859 15.93 -8.57 -7.48
N SER A 860 15.85 -7.44 -8.20
CA SER A 860 16.82 -7.05 -9.24
C SER A 860 17.94 -6.15 -8.74
N ASP A 861 17.77 -5.49 -7.59
CA ASP A 861 18.78 -4.60 -7.02
C ASP A 861 19.84 -5.38 -6.23
N SER A 862 21.09 -5.26 -6.66
CA SER A 862 22.27 -5.77 -5.96
C SER A 862 22.42 -5.22 -4.53
N VAL A 863 21.85 -4.04 -4.23
CA VAL A 863 21.94 -3.41 -2.92
C VAL A 863 20.91 -4.02 -1.97
N ARG A 864 21.40 -4.65 -0.90
CA ARG A 864 20.57 -5.19 0.17
C ARG A 864 20.02 -4.04 1.05
N PRO A 865 18.71 -4.03 1.40
CA PRO A 865 18.19 -3.11 2.39
C PRO A 865 18.93 -3.24 3.72
N ASP A 866 19.32 -2.12 4.32
CA ASP A 866 19.97 -2.11 5.62
C ASP A 866 18.98 -2.43 6.75
N TYR A 867 19.46 -3.06 7.81
CA TYR A 867 18.68 -3.21 9.04
C TYR A 867 18.95 -2.04 9.98
N VAL A 868 17.90 -1.27 10.28
CA VAL A 868 17.94 -0.17 11.24
C VAL A 868 17.18 -0.60 12.49
N LYS A 869 17.88 -0.63 13.64
CA LYS A 869 17.26 -0.79 14.95
C LYS A 869 16.57 0.52 15.35
N VAL A 870 15.25 0.58 15.21
CA VAL A 870 14.45 1.80 15.40
C VAL A 870 14.31 2.13 16.89
N LYS A 871 14.68 3.36 17.25
CA LYS A 871 14.40 3.98 18.55
C LYS A 871 13.01 4.63 18.51
N LYS A 872 12.30 4.74 19.65
CA LYS A 872 10.99 5.41 19.69
C LYS A 872 11.14 6.88 19.25
N SER A 873 10.27 7.35 18.36
CA SER A 873 10.04 8.78 18.10
C SER A 873 8.88 9.26 18.98
N ASP A 874 9.07 10.35 19.71
CA ASP A 874 8.09 10.90 20.67
C ASP A 874 6.90 11.66 20.05
N GLN A 875 6.56 11.42 18.78
CA GLN A 875 5.46 12.13 18.12
C GLN A 875 4.32 11.19 17.67
N GLY A 876 3.13 11.47 18.22
CA GLY A 876 1.85 11.03 17.65
C GLY A 876 1.03 10.10 18.54
N GLY A 877 0.47 10.61 19.65
CA GLY A 877 -0.56 9.92 20.42
C GLY A 877 -1.73 10.85 20.74
N SER A 878 -2.93 10.47 20.31
CA SER A 878 -4.19 11.00 20.85
C SER A 878 -4.22 10.86 22.38
N ARG A 879 -4.95 11.74 23.05
CA ARG A 879 -5.13 11.80 24.52
C ARG A 879 -5.89 10.58 25.07
N ASP A 880 -5.26 9.41 25.08
CA ASP A 880 -5.70 8.26 25.86
C ASP A 880 -4.54 7.67 26.67
N ALA A 881 -4.63 7.87 28.00
CA ALA A 881 -3.85 7.27 29.09
C ALA A 881 -2.38 6.89 28.81
N ILE A 882 -1.45 7.74 29.26
CA ILE A 882 -0.01 7.47 29.39
C ILE A 882 0.21 6.07 30.01
N ARG A 883 0.71 5.10 29.24
CA ARG A 883 1.08 3.75 29.73
C ARG A 883 2.57 3.67 29.99
N VAL A 884 2.97 2.96 31.04
CA VAL A 884 4.39 2.79 31.37
C VAL A 884 4.98 1.70 30.48
N TYR A 885 6.21 1.89 29.99
CA TYR A 885 6.80 1.04 28.96
C TYR A 885 8.27 0.77 29.22
N LEU A 886 8.71 -0.45 28.89
CA LEU A 886 10.10 -0.88 29.08
C LEU A 886 10.88 -1.11 27.79
N GLY A 887 10.26 -1.29 26.63
CA GLY A 887 11.05 -1.65 25.43
C GLY A 887 11.20 -3.13 25.17
N THR A 888 10.70 -4.01 26.03
CA THR A 888 10.86 -5.47 25.86
C THR A 888 9.89 -6.04 24.83
N ILE A 889 10.35 -7.01 24.05
CA ILE A 889 9.54 -7.71 23.04
C ILE A 889 9.47 -9.18 23.48
N PRO A 890 8.32 -9.62 24.01
CA PRO A 890 8.13 -11.00 24.42
C PRO A 890 8.22 -11.98 23.23
N ASP A 891 8.65 -13.19 23.52
CA ASP A 891 8.51 -14.35 22.63
C ASP A 891 7.23 -15.10 23.02
N TYR A 892 6.25 -15.12 22.12
CA TYR A 892 4.94 -15.74 22.33
C TYR A 892 4.90 -17.24 21.96
N ALA A 893 5.95 -17.77 21.32
CA ALA A 893 6.01 -19.17 20.90
C ALA A 893 6.59 -20.09 22.00
N SER A 894 7.17 -19.52 23.05
CA SER A 894 7.76 -20.29 24.14
C SER A 894 6.71 -20.74 25.14
N GLU A 895 6.29 -21.99 24.97
CA GLU A 895 5.41 -22.67 25.90
C GLU A 895 6.27 -23.43 26.92
N ASP A 896 5.91 -23.35 28.20
CA ASP A 896 6.54 -24.05 29.34
C ASP A 896 7.82 -23.42 29.95
N ILE A 897 8.13 -22.16 29.63
CA ILE A 897 9.18 -21.39 30.33
C ILE A 897 8.57 -20.63 31.52
N LYS A 898 9.09 -20.86 32.74
CA LYS A 898 8.76 -20.03 33.91
C LYS A 898 9.43 -18.65 33.79
N GLY A 899 8.66 -17.63 33.42
CA GLY A 899 9.13 -16.27 33.15
C GLY A 899 8.69 -15.74 31.79
N VAL A 900 9.27 -14.64 31.33
CA VAL A 900 9.00 -14.05 30.00
C VAL A 900 10.26 -14.10 29.15
N LEU A 901 10.33 -15.02 28.19
CA LEU A 901 11.40 -15.03 27.19
C LEU A 901 11.25 -13.81 26.28
N LEU A 902 12.37 -13.14 25.98
CA LEU A 902 12.40 -11.99 25.10
C LEU A 902 12.91 -12.38 23.71
N SER A 903 12.09 -12.17 22.69
CA SER A 903 12.51 -12.25 21.29
C SER A 903 13.43 -11.09 20.91
N GLY A 904 13.34 -9.97 21.64
CA GLY A 904 14.25 -8.84 21.53
C GLY A 904 13.91 -7.67 22.45
N VAL A 905 14.57 -6.54 22.23
CA VAL A 905 14.28 -5.27 22.90
C VAL A 905 14.33 -4.11 21.89
N ARG A 906 13.44 -3.14 22.05
CA ARG A 906 13.35 -1.90 21.28
C ARG A 906 14.58 -1.03 21.53
N GLY A 907 15.25 -0.63 20.44
CA GLY A 907 16.45 0.20 20.49
C GLY A 907 16.20 1.49 21.28
N GLY A 908 17.14 1.88 22.14
CA GLY A 908 17.05 3.10 22.96
C GLY A 908 15.92 3.12 24.01
N GLY A 909 15.12 2.06 24.12
CA GLY A 909 14.13 1.89 25.17
C GLY A 909 14.77 1.61 26.53
N PRO A 910 14.02 1.72 27.64
CA PRO A 910 14.52 1.45 28.98
C PRO A 910 15.27 0.11 29.14
N ALA A 911 14.72 -0.97 28.59
CA ALA A 911 15.31 -2.31 28.65
C ALA A 911 16.63 -2.40 27.88
N ASP A 912 16.69 -1.77 26.70
CA ASP A 912 17.92 -1.71 25.89
C ASP A 912 19.00 -0.89 26.61
N LYS A 913 18.65 0.25 27.19
CA LYS A 913 19.55 1.07 28.02
C LYS A 913 20.04 0.34 29.27
N ALA A 914 19.21 -0.53 29.85
CA ALA A 914 19.55 -1.36 30.99
C ALA A 914 20.36 -2.61 30.60
N GLY A 915 20.66 -2.83 29.32
CA GLY A 915 21.50 -3.94 28.84
C GLY A 915 20.78 -5.29 28.73
N ILE A 916 19.45 -5.29 28.67
CA ILE A 916 18.63 -6.46 28.40
C ILE A 916 18.77 -6.85 26.91
N LYS A 917 18.80 -8.15 26.62
CA LYS A 917 19.09 -8.70 25.28
C LYS A 917 18.03 -9.71 24.84
N ALA A 918 17.97 -9.94 23.53
CA ALA A 918 17.22 -11.07 22.97
C ALA A 918 17.73 -12.39 23.59
N GLY A 919 16.81 -13.28 23.94
CA GLY A 919 17.08 -14.55 24.62
C GLY A 919 17.12 -14.48 26.15
N ASP A 920 16.96 -13.29 26.76
CA ASP A 920 16.79 -13.18 28.21
C ASP A 920 15.39 -13.63 28.64
N ILE A 921 15.28 -14.26 29.82
CA ILE A 921 13.99 -14.62 30.44
C ILE A 921 13.77 -13.76 31.68
N ILE A 922 12.77 -12.87 31.68
CA ILE A 922 12.42 -12.07 32.86
C ILE A 922 11.76 -12.96 33.90
N VAL A 923 12.34 -13.01 35.10
CA VAL A 923 11.86 -13.84 36.22
C VAL A 923 11.46 -13.02 37.45
N HIS A 924 11.87 -11.76 37.51
CA HIS A 924 11.47 -10.82 38.57
C HIS A 924 11.45 -9.40 38.02
N PHE A 925 10.45 -8.60 38.41
CA PHE A 925 10.37 -7.18 38.02
C PHE A 925 9.63 -6.35 39.07
N ALA A 926 10.26 -5.26 39.53
CA ALA A 926 9.72 -4.34 40.53
C ALA A 926 9.24 -5.02 41.82
N GLY A 927 10.03 -5.97 42.34
CA GLY A 927 9.71 -6.73 43.55
C GLY A 927 8.60 -7.78 43.38
N LYS A 928 8.17 -8.05 42.13
CA LYS A 928 7.17 -9.08 41.82
C LYS A 928 7.81 -10.23 41.06
N GLU A 929 7.45 -11.46 41.42
CA GLU A 929 7.81 -12.65 40.66
C GLU A 929 7.08 -12.65 39.32
N ILE A 930 7.85 -12.88 38.25
CA ILE A 930 7.34 -12.95 36.88
C ILE A 930 7.38 -14.40 36.45
N THR A 931 6.20 -15.01 36.34
CA THR A 931 6.04 -16.40 35.90
C THR A 931 5.53 -16.50 34.46
N ASN A 932 4.93 -15.42 33.94
CA ASN A 932 4.36 -15.34 32.61
C ASN A 932 4.24 -13.88 32.11
N ILE A 933 3.77 -13.70 30.86
CA ILE A 933 3.68 -12.39 30.20
C ILE A 933 2.71 -11.39 30.85
N TYR A 934 1.66 -11.87 31.51
CA TYR A 934 0.71 -10.98 32.19
C TYR A 934 1.25 -10.46 33.49
N ASP A 935 1.95 -11.30 34.26
CA ASP A 935 2.65 -10.85 35.46
C ASP A 935 3.54 -9.66 35.12
N TYR A 936 4.24 -9.77 33.99
CA TYR A 936 5.09 -8.71 33.48
C TYR A 936 4.30 -7.48 33.01
N THR A 937 3.25 -7.66 32.20
CA THR A 937 2.40 -6.55 31.73
C THR A 937 1.76 -5.78 32.88
N TYR A 938 1.23 -6.48 33.87
CA TYR A 938 0.61 -5.88 35.05
C TYR A 938 1.64 -5.27 36.01
N ALA A 939 2.82 -5.89 36.16
CA ALA A 939 3.92 -5.29 36.92
C ALA A 939 4.41 -3.99 36.23
N LEU A 940 4.38 -3.95 34.90
CA LEU A 940 4.69 -2.78 34.09
C LEU A 940 3.67 -1.66 34.27
N ASP A 941 2.38 -1.96 34.30
CA ASP A 941 1.32 -0.98 34.57
C ASP A 941 1.37 -0.41 36.00
N ALA A 942 1.98 -1.13 36.95
CA ALA A 942 2.07 -0.75 38.35
C ALA A 942 3.27 0.14 38.71
N VAL A 943 4.30 0.19 37.84
CA VAL A 943 5.51 1.01 38.09
C VAL A 943 5.32 2.43 37.58
N LYS A 944 6.01 3.39 38.18
CA LYS A 944 6.00 4.79 37.70
C LYS A 944 7.11 5.00 36.68
N ALA A 945 6.79 5.64 35.56
CA ALA A 945 7.81 6.09 34.62
C ALA A 945 8.80 7.06 35.29
N GLY A 946 10.07 7.00 34.86
CA GLY A 946 11.16 7.82 35.38
C GLY A 946 11.77 7.34 36.71
N LYS A 947 11.19 6.33 37.38
CA LYS A 947 11.74 5.75 38.62
C LYS A 947 12.42 4.41 38.33
N SER A 948 13.71 4.29 38.65
CA SER A 948 14.43 3.02 38.52
C SER A 948 13.80 1.91 39.37
N VAL A 949 13.69 0.72 38.79
CA VAL A 949 13.17 -0.51 39.41
C VAL A 949 14.10 -1.68 39.10
N GLU A 950 14.27 -2.55 40.09
CA GLU A 950 15.05 -3.78 39.94
C GLU A 950 14.31 -4.79 39.05
N MET A 951 15.05 -5.43 38.16
CA MET A 951 14.62 -6.53 37.31
C MET A 951 15.65 -7.67 37.41
N GLU A 952 15.18 -8.90 37.37
CA GLU A 952 16.04 -10.08 37.26
C GLU A 952 15.74 -10.86 35.99
N VAL A 953 16.78 -11.19 35.24
CA VAL A 953 16.69 -11.98 34.01
C VAL A 953 17.57 -13.23 34.10
N LEU A 954 17.13 -14.33 33.49
CA LEU A 954 17.98 -15.48 33.19
C LEU A 954 18.58 -15.32 31.80
N ARG A 955 19.91 -15.27 31.73
CA ARG A 955 20.66 -15.21 30.46
C ARG A 955 21.57 -16.43 30.38
N LYS A 956 21.33 -17.30 29.40
CA LYS A 956 22.05 -18.59 29.26
C LYS A 956 22.09 -19.38 30.58
N GLY A 957 20.98 -19.41 31.31
CA GLY A 957 20.83 -20.12 32.59
C GLY A 957 21.37 -19.39 33.84
N LYS A 958 22.06 -18.25 33.70
CA LYS A 958 22.55 -17.47 34.85
C LYS A 958 21.59 -16.33 35.20
N ARG A 959 21.30 -16.15 36.50
CA ARG A 959 20.46 -15.06 37.01
C ARG A 959 21.27 -13.76 37.09
N ILE A 960 20.75 -12.70 36.49
CA ILE A 960 21.39 -11.38 36.40
C ILE A 960 20.42 -10.34 36.94
N LYS A 961 20.86 -9.57 37.94
CA LYS A 961 20.15 -8.39 38.45
C LYS A 961 20.46 -7.17 37.60
N ILE A 962 19.43 -6.42 37.22
CA ILE A 962 19.51 -5.26 36.35
C ILE A 962 18.59 -4.18 36.90
N ASN A 963 19.06 -2.94 36.97
CA ASN A 963 18.20 -1.79 37.26
C ASN A 963 17.70 -1.19 35.94
N VAL A 964 16.39 -1.05 35.82
CA VAL A 964 15.75 -0.49 34.62
C VAL A 964 14.85 0.68 35.02
N THR A 965 14.87 1.77 34.24
CA THR A 965 14.06 2.96 34.50
C THR A 965 12.94 3.04 33.45
N PRO A 966 11.69 2.64 33.78
CA PRO A 966 10.57 2.62 32.83
C PRO A 966 10.29 4.01 32.24
N GLY A 967 9.91 4.05 30.98
CA GLY A 967 9.51 5.27 30.27
C GLY A 967 7.99 5.40 30.17
N THR A 968 7.51 6.53 29.65
CA THR A 968 6.10 6.74 29.30
C THR A 968 5.87 6.45 27.81
N ARG A 969 4.78 5.73 27.49
CA ARG A 969 4.32 5.49 26.13
C ARG A 969 3.36 6.58 25.70
#